data_AF-A0A2N6D7N8-F1
#
_entry.id   AF-A0A2N6D7N8-F1
#
_cell.length_a   1.000
_cell.length_b   1.000
_cell.length_c   1.000
_cell.angle_alpha   90.00
_cell.angle_beta   90.00
_cell.angle_gamma   90.00
#
_symmetry.space_group_name_H-M   'P 1'
#
loop_
_entity.id
_entity.type
_entity.pdbx_description
1 polymer ?
#
loop_
_entity_poly.entity_id
_entity_poly.type
_entity_poly.pdbx_seq_one_letter_code
_entity_poly.pdbx_strand_id
1 'polypeptide(L)'
;ADATDAELLALDITGFDKTDILGSNLSTSSVETNLSLITSFANGTTVTYSSSDTSLITDAGVVTQPSFTNGDKPVVITATATNGTASETFTFSFTVAHADATDAELLYGALNSFSVANILQSNPHETSIIEDLYLIPTWSSSSVTWSSSNSAIISNSGVVTRPAYGNGDAQVTLTATLTVGADKGIREFTFTVLEMEATDADLLTEAVNELTVGDLLNGNPDASNITTNLYLPDNLSNGVAILWNGNSYISTAGTINRPSYTQGDAANVQLSAQLISGSDVEYVYFTFTILALEATDAELLAETVDAYAIQETLNGNADSSNIYSDLTLATALGNNVTVTWSSSNNGYITDTGAVVGQPDADSGDATVTLTGTAWLNSESYAITFDYIIKAGGKAQVTVGHTYNANVEIYEVLDPDNPSGYSNYTTPVATATTVEDVNDYTNSGQFYYSTQVIDSTKMYLVMVYGGTVEDYGYNGEVNSENVGNFFAIVDCETMLNGGFTVNELTDIAYRNISYMLAAKMTYTEIKASLDAVSAGLFNSDLDGDSTNDYGDLLLFDPYNNISGLAIGSVIFTDYSTYLIDNALYPYYYTFLNTNKVGSTQLKDHFSAMTISGSTLFGFTTGGFLETYNVSDMTAPIDYGTNLYFGQSGISDIAAVGNYLYTLNGSSLVTVDVSNVANISNDTYSSYYFSNTASDMAVDPDS
;
A
#
# COMPACT_ATOMS: atom_id res chain seq x y z
N ALA A 1 94.94 102.90 94.19
CA ALA A 1 93.88 102.15 94.90
C ALA A 1 93.92 100.75 94.35
N ASP A 2 93.78 99.73 95.19
CA ASP A 2 93.64 98.35 94.73
C ASP A 2 92.32 98.22 93.95
N ALA A 3 92.30 97.39 92.91
CA ALA A 3 91.10 97.14 92.10
C ALA A 3 90.00 96.52 92.97
N THR A 4 88.76 96.96 92.79
CA THR A 4 87.59 96.43 93.48
C THR A 4 87.14 95.10 92.91
N ASP A 5 86.41 94.29 93.70
CA ASP A 5 85.76 93.05 93.27
C ASP A 5 84.99 93.20 91.94
N ALA A 6 84.29 94.32 91.75
CA ALA A 6 83.52 94.61 90.54
C ALA A 6 84.42 94.94 89.32
N GLU A 7 85.55 95.61 89.53
CA GLU A 7 86.52 95.90 88.47
C GLU A 7 87.27 94.63 88.01
N LEU A 8 87.61 93.73 88.96
CA LEU A 8 88.21 92.43 88.65
C LEU A 8 87.21 91.48 87.96
N LEU A 9 85.95 91.45 88.42
CA LEU A 9 84.87 90.71 87.77
C LEU A 9 84.66 91.18 86.33
N ALA A 10 84.53 92.49 86.12
CA ALA A 10 84.32 93.07 84.79
C ALA A 10 85.49 92.79 83.84
N LEU A 11 86.73 92.82 84.33
CA LEU A 11 87.91 92.49 83.54
C LEU A 11 87.95 91.02 83.13
N ASP A 12 87.59 90.10 84.03
CA ASP A 12 87.59 88.65 83.79
C ASP A 12 86.49 88.20 82.82
N ILE A 13 85.29 88.77 82.92
CA ILE A 13 84.13 88.37 82.09
C ILE A 13 84.01 89.15 80.78
N THR A 14 84.94 90.07 80.50
CA THR A 14 84.94 90.83 79.25
C THR A 14 85.09 89.88 78.06
N GLY A 15 84.04 89.78 77.25
CA GLY A 15 84.01 88.89 76.08
C GLY A 15 83.62 87.44 76.39
N PHE A 16 83.27 87.11 77.64
CA PHE A 16 82.75 85.79 77.99
C PHE A 16 81.41 85.54 77.31
N ASP A 17 81.37 84.54 76.44
CA ASP A 17 80.17 84.14 75.74
C ASP A 17 80.03 82.61 75.62
N LYS A 18 78.95 82.18 74.95
CA LYS A 18 78.62 80.76 74.78
C LYS A 18 79.68 79.96 73.99
N THR A 19 80.51 80.61 73.17
CA THR A 19 81.57 79.96 72.39
C THR A 19 82.74 79.54 73.27
N ASP A 20 82.99 80.28 74.36
CA ASP A 20 84.05 79.96 75.33
C ASP A 20 83.79 78.64 76.07
N ILE A 21 82.53 78.22 76.14
CA ILE A 21 82.11 76.98 76.82
C ILE A 21 81.65 75.88 75.87
N LEU A 22 81.66 76.11 74.55
CA LEU A 22 81.12 75.19 73.54
C LEU A 22 81.90 73.88 73.42
N GLY A 23 83.18 73.88 73.82
CA GLY A 23 84.05 72.71 73.72
C GLY A 23 84.37 72.33 72.28
N SER A 24 84.27 71.04 71.95
CA SER A 24 84.54 70.53 70.60
C SER A 24 83.33 70.58 69.67
N ASN A 25 82.18 71.05 70.14
CA ASN A 25 80.96 71.10 69.34
C ASN A 25 81.11 72.13 68.20
N LEU A 26 80.60 71.78 67.02
CA LEU A 26 80.70 72.64 65.82
C LEU A 26 79.68 73.80 65.85
N SER A 27 78.58 73.66 66.61
CA SER A 27 77.54 74.66 66.71
C SER A 27 76.82 74.61 68.06
N THR A 28 76.34 75.76 68.53
CA THR A 28 75.45 75.84 69.70
C THR A 28 74.06 75.27 69.41
N SER A 29 73.71 75.08 68.14
CA SER A 29 72.40 74.55 67.72
C SER A 29 72.39 73.05 67.41
N SER A 30 73.52 72.36 67.61
CA SER A 30 73.66 70.92 67.38
C SER A 30 74.78 70.41 68.28
N VAL A 31 74.49 70.37 69.58
CA VAL A 31 75.43 69.92 70.61
C VAL A 31 75.32 68.40 70.73
N GLU A 32 76.44 67.72 70.55
CA GLU A 32 76.54 66.25 70.54
C GLU A 32 77.55 65.74 71.58
N THR A 33 78.52 66.57 71.96
CA THR A 33 79.55 66.25 72.94
C THR A 33 79.51 67.22 74.12
N ASN A 34 80.18 66.86 75.23
CA ASN A 34 80.21 67.66 76.46
C ASN A 34 80.69 69.11 76.22
N LEU A 35 80.09 70.05 76.95
CA LEU A 35 80.53 71.44 77.03
C LEU A 35 81.85 71.54 77.80
N SER A 36 82.67 72.55 77.49
CA SER A 36 83.94 72.81 78.16
C SER A 36 83.81 74.00 79.11
N LEU A 37 83.30 73.77 80.32
CA LEU A 37 82.97 74.84 81.26
C LEU A 37 84.22 75.49 81.89
N ILE A 38 84.30 76.82 81.83
CA ILE A 38 85.32 77.61 82.53
C ILE A 38 84.88 77.80 83.98
N THR A 39 85.63 77.32 84.97
CA THR A 39 85.26 77.41 86.39
C THR A 39 85.98 78.53 87.16
N SER A 40 87.03 79.11 86.57
CA SER A 40 87.77 80.24 87.14
C SER A 40 88.47 81.06 86.06
N PHE A 41 88.58 82.37 86.26
CA PHE A 41 89.36 83.30 85.46
C PHE A 41 90.63 83.77 86.21
N ALA A 42 91.47 84.56 85.52
CA ALA A 42 92.80 84.94 86.00
C ALA A 42 92.80 85.81 87.27
N ASN A 43 91.79 86.65 87.49
CA ASN A 43 91.73 87.56 88.65
C ASN A 43 90.89 87.00 89.82
N GLY A 44 90.75 85.67 89.90
CA GLY A 44 90.07 85.01 91.02
C GLY A 44 88.54 84.96 90.89
N THR A 45 87.97 85.42 89.77
CA THR A 45 86.55 85.23 89.47
C THR A 45 86.27 83.73 89.29
N THR A 46 85.30 83.21 90.02
CA THR A 46 84.80 81.82 89.86
C THR A 46 83.51 81.81 89.08
N VAL A 47 83.24 80.75 88.33
CA VAL A 47 81.97 80.59 87.60
C VAL A 47 81.29 79.30 88.02
N THR A 48 80.01 79.42 88.37
CA THR A 48 79.13 78.29 88.62
C THR A 48 78.07 78.22 87.52
N TYR A 49 77.61 77.01 87.19
CA TYR A 49 76.66 76.79 86.10
C TYR A 49 75.41 76.09 86.63
N SER A 50 74.27 76.44 86.08
CA SER A 50 73.01 75.73 86.28
C SER A 50 72.33 75.50 84.94
N SER A 51 71.93 74.26 84.68
CA SER A 51 71.20 73.88 83.47
C SER A 51 69.69 73.95 83.67
N SER A 52 68.97 74.40 82.64
CA SER A 52 67.51 74.33 82.60
C SER A 52 66.98 72.90 82.46
N ASP A 53 67.79 71.96 81.98
CA ASP A 53 67.45 70.53 81.86
C ASP A 53 68.69 69.65 82.08
N THR A 54 68.85 69.21 83.34
CA THR A 54 69.96 68.35 83.75
C THR A 54 69.91 66.94 83.19
N SER A 55 68.81 66.54 82.54
CA SER A 55 68.72 65.23 81.84
C SER A 55 69.43 65.25 80.49
N LEU A 56 69.60 66.43 79.89
CA LEU A 56 70.25 66.64 78.59
C LEU A 56 71.63 67.26 78.73
N ILE A 57 71.80 68.27 79.59
CA ILE A 57 73.10 68.85 79.94
C ILE A 57 73.16 69.04 81.45
N THR A 58 74.05 68.32 82.13
CA THR A 58 74.25 68.48 83.58
C THR A 58 74.90 69.83 83.93
N ASP A 59 74.85 70.25 85.20
CA ASP A 59 75.56 71.47 85.67
C ASP A 59 77.08 71.40 85.50
N ALA A 60 77.64 70.20 85.26
CA ALA A 60 79.05 69.98 84.93
C ALA A 60 79.34 70.01 83.42
N GLY A 61 78.33 70.27 82.58
CA GLY A 61 78.48 70.34 81.12
C GLY A 61 78.49 68.98 80.41
N VAL A 62 78.19 67.88 81.11
CA VAL A 62 78.04 66.55 80.49
C VAL A 62 76.74 66.48 79.70
N VAL A 63 76.83 66.12 78.42
CA VAL A 63 75.72 66.07 77.47
C VAL A 63 75.23 64.63 77.30
N THR A 64 73.91 64.44 77.35
CA THR A 64 73.23 63.19 76.98
C THR A 64 72.29 63.49 75.83
N GLN A 65 72.51 62.87 74.68
CA GLN A 65 71.64 63.06 73.53
C GLN A 65 70.25 62.44 73.77
N PRO A 66 69.16 63.12 73.39
CA PRO A 66 67.84 62.50 73.36
C PRO A 66 67.79 61.41 72.27
N SER A 67 66.87 60.47 72.36
CA SER A 67 66.66 59.46 71.31
C SER A 67 66.23 60.11 69.99
N PHE A 68 66.50 59.46 68.86
CA PHE A 68 66.08 59.89 67.53
C PHE A 68 64.60 60.32 67.48
N THR A 69 63.73 59.48 68.05
CA THR A 69 62.28 59.71 68.14
C THR A 69 61.86 60.93 68.95
N ASN A 70 62.69 61.39 69.89
CA ASN A 70 62.40 62.58 70.70
C ASN A 70 62.83 63.89 70.02
N GLY A 71 63.63 63.81 68.96
CA GLY A 71 64.16 64.96 68.22
C GLY A 71 65.09 65.85 69.05
N ASP A 72 65.60 66.91 68.41
CA ASP A 72 66.48 67.87 69.05
C ASP A 72 65.79 68.63 70.19
N LYS A 73 66.54 68.93 71.25
CA LYS A 73 65.98 69.57 72.46
C LYS A 73 66.76 70.83 72.87
N PRO A 74 66.08 71.96 73.13
CA PRO A 74 66.75 73.17 73.62
C PRO A 74 67.09 73.05 75.11
N VAL A 75 68.24 73.58 75.52
CA VAL A 75 68.72 73.67 76.91
C VAL A 75 69.37 75.03 77.14
N VAL A 76 69.05 75.69 78.25
CA VAL A 76 69.65 76.97 78.65
C VAL A 76 70.61 76.75 79.81
N ILE A 77 71.85 77.17 79.65
CA ILE A 77 72.86 77.15 80.71
C ILE A 77 73.00 78.57 81.28
N THR A 78 72.81 78.69 82.59
CA THR A 78 73.01 79.95 83.33
C THR A 78 74.37 79.90 84.02
N ALA A 79 75.30 80.74 83.57
CA ALA A 79 76.62 80.89 84.18
C ALA A 79 76.62 82.08 85.15
N THR A 80 76.98 81.86 86.41
CA THR A 80 77.08 82.90 87.44
C THR A 80 78.55 83.12 87.78
N ALA A 81 79.11 84.22 87.29
CA ALA A 81 80.47 84.64 87.59
C ALA A 81 80.49 85.45 88.90
N THR A 82 81.42 85.17 89.80
CA THR A 82 81.52 85.82 91.12
C THR A 82 82.97 86.13 91.47
N ASN A 83 83.24 87.38 91.84
CA ASN A 83 84.52 87.82 92.42
C ASN A 83 84.21 88.56 93.73
N GLY A 84 84.63 88.01 94.88
CA GLY A 84 84.29 88.53 96.20
C GLY A 84 82.78 88.72 96.40
N THR A 85 82.34 89.99 96.51
CA THR A 85 80.93 90.38 96.68
C THR A 85 80.20 90.75 95.39
N ALA A 86 80.91 90.86 94.25
CA ALA A 86 80.32 91.17 92.96
C ALA A 86 79.95 89.89 92.19
N SER A 87 78.81 89.90 91.49
CA SER A 87 78.36 88.77 90.67
C SER A 87 77.60 89.24 89.43
N GLU A 88 77.75 88.51 88.32
CA GLU A 88 77.06 88.72 87.04
C GLU A 88 76.58 87.36 86.50
N THR A 89 75.41 87.35 85.85
CA THR A 89 74.80 86.13 85.29
C THR A 89 74.68 86.19 83.78
N PHE A 90 75.08 85.14 83.09
CA PHE A 90 74.95 84.95 81.65
C PHE A 90 74.04 83.78 81.35
N THR A 91 73.18 83.91 80.34
CA THR A 91 72.33 82.83 79.86
C THR A 91 72.73 82.42 78.45
N PHE A 92 73.04 81.15 78.25
CA PHE A 92 73.46 80.60 76.98
C PHE A 92 72.46 79.53 76.52
N SER A 93 71.84 79.72 75.36
CA SER A 93 70.96 78.72 74.76
C SER A 93 71.74 77.76 73.86
N PHE A 94 71.56 76.47 74.11
CA PHE A 94 72.06 75.36 73.31
C PHE A 94 70.88 74.52 72.80
N THR A 95 71.09 73.79 71.71
CA THR A 95 70.20 72.71 71.27
C THR A 95 71.02 71.43 71.25
N VAL A 96 70.61 70.44 72.04
CA VAL A 96 71.21 69.11 72.04
C VAL A 96 70.61 68.33 70.89
N ALA A 97 71.46 67.87 69.97
CA ALA A 97 71.04 67.07 68.83
C ALA A 97 70.63 65.67 69.31
N HIS A 98 69.57 65.11 68.72
CA HIS A 98 69.21 63.72 69.00
C HIS A 98 70.30 62.75 68.51
N ALA A 99 70.34 61.57 69.11
CA ALA A 99 71.17 60.46 68.63
C ALA A 99 70.69 60.00 67.24
N ASP A 100 71.58 59.45 66.41
CA ASP A 100 71.22 58.82 65.15
C ASP A 100 70.17 57.72 65.35
N ALA A 101 69.27 57.56 64.37
CA ALA A 101 68.30 56.47 64.39
C ALA A 101 69.03 55.12 64.40
N THR A 102 68.59 54.22 65.27
CA THR A 102 69.04 52.84 65.21
C THR A 102 68.45 52.12 63.97
N ASP A 103 69.12 51.08 63.48
CA ASP A 103 68.62 50.24 62.38
C ASP A 103 67.20 49.72 62.65
N ALA A 104 66.90 49.34 63.89
CA ALA A 104 65.57 48.89 64.32
C ALA A 104 64.50 49.98 64.20
N GLU A 105 64.81 51.23 64.56
CA GLU A 105 63.87 52.37 64.43
C GLU A 105 63.58 52.68 62.96
N LEU A 106 64.63 52.66 62.11
CA LEU A 106 64.50 52.85 60.66
C LEU A 106 63.68 51.74 60.00
N LEU A 107 63.94 50.47 60.38
CA LEU A 107 63.21 49.32 59.89
C LEU A 107 61.72 49.38 60.30
N TYR A 108 61.43 49.74 61.55
CA TYR A 108 60.05 49.90 62.01
C TYR A 108 59.29 50.95 61.20
N GLY A 109 59.92 52.10 60.93
CA GLY A 109 59.35 53.14 60.06
C GLY A 109 59.14 52.66 58.61
N ALA A 110 60.11 51.92 58.06
CA ALA A 110 59.99 51.34 56.71
C ALA A 110 58.84 50.33 56.62
N LEU A 111 58.73 49.41 57.58
CA LEU A 111 57.66 48.40 57.63
C LEU A 111 56.26 49.01 57.79
N ASN A 112 56.12 50.10 58.55
CA ASN A 112 54.83 50.75 58.77
C ASN A 112 54.38 51.63 57.61
N SER A 113 55.32 52.16 56.83
CA SER A 113 55.02 52.96 55.64
C SER A 113 54.89 52.10 54.37
N PHE A 114 55.35 50.85 54.39
CA PHE A 114 55.31 49.98 53.23
C PHE A 114 53.94 49.32 53.07
N SER A 115 53.30 49.58 51.93
CA SER A 115 51.92 49.18 51.64
C SER A 115 51.79 48.56 50.25
N VAL A 116 50.70 47.84 50.01
CA VAL A 116 50.41 47.22 48.71
C VAL A 116 50.26 48.26 47.58
N ALA A 117 49.82 49.48 47.89
CA ALA A 117 49.72 50.57 46.93
C ALA A 117 51.09 50.93 46.30
N ASN A 118 52.20 50.61 46.98
CA ASN A 118 53.54 50.89 46.47
C ASN A 118 53.97 49.93 45.35
N ILE A 119 53.26 48.83 45.14
CA ILE A 119 53.66 47.74 44.22
C ILE A 119 52.62 47.38 43.16
N LEU A 120 51.38 47.91 43.25
CA LEU A 120 50.28 47.60 42.31
C LEU A 120 50.45 48.17 40.88
N GLN A 121 51.20 49.27 40.73
CA GLN A 121 51.27 50.04 39.47
C GLN A 121 49.88 50.38 38.88
N SER A 122 49.59 49.87 37.68
CA SER A 122 48.36 50.06 36.92
C SER A 122 47.25 49.10 37.35
N ASN A 123 47.54 48.11 38.19
CA ASN A 123 46.52 47.22 38.69
C ASN A 123 45.58 47.99 39.64
N PRO A 124 44.26 47.89 39.47
CA PRO A 124 43.31 48.69 40.22
C PRO A 124 43.23 48.30 41.70
N HIS A 125 43.47 47.03 42.02
CA HIS A 125 43.37 46.48 43.37
C HIS A 125 44.16 45.17 43.49
N GLU A 126 44.60 44.78 44.70
CA GLU A 126 45.31 43.52 44.94
C GLU A 126 44.48 42.26 44.63
N THR A 127 43.16 42.39 44.55
CA THR A 127 42.25 41.30 44.20
C THR A 127 41.90 41.24 42.71
N SER A 128 42.54 42.07 41.88
CA SER A 128 42.22 42.19 40.45
C SER A 128 43.49 42.45 39.64
N ILE A 129 44.47 41.55 39.80
CA ILE A 129 45.76 41.65 39.11
C ILE A 129 45.64 41.09 37.69
N ILE A 130 45.95 41.94 36.72
CA ILE A 130 45.94 41.63 35.28
C ILE A 130 47.24 42.02 34.56
N GLU A 131 48.10 42.80 35.22
CA GLU A 131 49.37 43.32 34.71
C GLU A 131 50.49 43.06 35.73
N ASP A 132 51.75 43.17 35.31
CA ASP A 132 52.93 42.98 36.17
C ASP A 132 52.95 43.92 37.39
N LEU A 133 53.45 43.40 38.52
CA LEU A 133 53.66 44.16 39.75
C LEU A 133 55.03 44.85 39.74
N TYR A 134 55.13 46.04 40.35
CA TYR A 134 56.44 46.68 40.58
C TYR A 134 57.03 46.25 41.92
N LEU A 135 57.87 45.22 41.90
CA LEU A 135 58.57 44.79 43.11
C LEU A 135 59.78 45.67 43.37
N ILE A 136 59.59 46.71 44.17
CA ILE A 136 60.65 47.66 44.53
C ILE A 136 61.82 46.95 45.24
N PRO A 137 63.09 47.22 44.86
CA PRO A 137 64.26 46.61 45.49
C PRO A 137 64.73 47.35 46.75
N THR A 138 64.23 48.57 46.96
CA THR A 138 64.53 49.41 48.12
C THR A 138 63.29 50.19 48.55
N TRP A 139 63.15 50.42 49.85
CA TRP A 139 62.09 51.25 50.42
C TRP A 139 62.60 52.00 51.64
N SER A 140 62.49 53.34 51.64
CA SER A 140 63.12 54.19 52.65
C SER A 140 64.63 53.87 52.74
N SER A 141 65.16 53.64 53.94
CA SER A 141 66.54 53.21 54.21
C SER A 141 66.76 51.68 54.13
N SER A 142 65.75 50.89 53.74
CA SER A 142 65.82 49.42 53.70
C SER A 142 66.03 48.87 52.29
N SER A 143 66.77 47.76 52.19
CA SER A 143 66.75 46.88 51.00
C SER A 143 65.57 45.91 51.09
N VAL A 144 64.96 45.56 49.96
CA VAL A 144 63.78 44.68 49.90
C VAL A 144 64.09 43.49 49.01
N THR A 145 63.90 42.28 49.52
CA THR A 145 63.92 41.05 48.72
C THR A 145 62.55 40.37 48.74
N TRP A 146 62.22 39.69 47.64
CA TRP A 146 60.89 39.14 47.40
C TRP A 146 60.90 37.63 47.24
N SER A 147 59.87 36.98 47.77
CA SER A 147 59.58 35.57 47.53
C SER A 147 58.10 35.39 47.25
N SER A 148 57.77 34.62 46.22
CA SER A 148 56.40 34.27 45.85
C SER A 148 56.01 32.89 46.37
N SER A 149 54.76 32.73 46.80
CA SER A 149 54.17 31.41 47.11
C SER A 149 53.90 30.58 45.86
N ASN A 150 53.80 31.21 44.68
CA ASN A 150 53.62 30.55 43.39
C ASN A 150 54.30 31.34 42.27
N SER A 151 55.57 31.00 42.01
CA SER A 151 56.40 31.69 41.01
C SER A 151 55.97 31.45 39.56
N ALA A 152 55.08 30.51 39.29
CA ALA A 152 54.52 30.29 37.95
C ALA A 152 53.42 31.31 37.61
N ILE A 153 52.74 31.87 38.61
CA ILE A 153 51.69 32.90 38.43
C ILE A 153 52.22 34.30 38.70
N ILE A 154 52.96 34.51 39.81
CA ILE A 154 53.69 35.78 40.03
C ILE A 154 55.14 35.44 40.37
N SER A 155 56.08 35.83 39.52
CA SER A 155 57.50 35.57 39.75
C SER A 155 58.06 36.41 40.90
N ASN A 156 59.25 36.06 41.40
CA ASN A 156 59.96 36.86 42.41
C ASN A 156 60.42 38.24 41.87
N SER A 157 60.25 38.52 40.58
CA SER A 157 60.48 39.84 39.98
C SER A 157 59.19 40.60 39.67
N GLY A 158 58.02 40.05 40.01
CA GLY A 158 56.72 40.69 39.79
C GLY A 158 56.06 40.42 38.45
N VAL A 159 56.62 39.52 37.63
CA VAL A 159 56.03 39.15 36.33
C VAL A 159 54.81 38.28 36.58
N VAL A 160 53.67 38.67 36.02
CA VAL A 160 52.37 38.02 36.19
C VAL A 160 52.05 37.17 34.96
N THR A 161 51.78 35.88 35.20
CA THR A 161 51.19 34.97 34.20
C THR A 161 49.76 34.68 34.62
N ARG A 162 48.80 35.21 33.86
CA ARG A 162 47.36 35.00 34.14
C ARG A 162 46.96 33.55 33.84
N PRO A 163 46.11 32.91 34.68
CA PRO A 163 45.48 31.64 34.33
C PRO A 163 44.71 31.75 33.01
N ALA A 164 44.71 30.70 32.19
CA ALA A 164 43.86 30.67 31.00
C ALA A 164 42.37 30.62 31.40
N TYR A 165 41.50 31.15 30.56
CA TYR A 165 40.05 31.13 30.75
C TYR A 165 39.52 29.73 31.12
N GLY A 166 38.60 29.67 32.08
CA GLY A 166 38.00 28.43 32.60
C GLY A 166 38.79 27.75 33.72
N ASN A 167 39.99 28.23 34.07
CA ASN A 167 40.77 27.70 35.20
C ASN A 167 40.48 28.44 36.52
N GLY A 168 39.80 29.59 36.44
CA GLY A 168 39.49 30.45 37.57
C GLY A 168 40.69 31.27 38.05
N ASP A 169 40.38 32.22 38.93
CA ASP A 169 41.38 33.12 39.51
C ASP A 169 42.39 32.40 40.40
N ALA A 170 43.64 32.89 40.38
CA ALA A 170 44.73 32.32 41.17
C ALA A 170 45.11 33.25 42.34
N GLN A 171 45.22 32.68 43.54
CA GLN A 171 45.69 33.41 44.72
C GLN A 171 47.20 33.20 44.93
N VAL A 172 47.95 34.29 45.10
CA VAL A 172 49.40 34.27 45.33
C VAL A 172 49.78 35.21 46.46
N THR A 173 50.61 34.76 47.40
CA THR A 173 51.16 35.61 48.46
C THR A 173 52.62 35.95 48.16
N LEU A 174 52.94 37.24 48.12
CA LEU A 174 54.31 37.74 48.04
C LEU A 174 54.80 38.17 49.41
N THR A 175 55.97 37.67 49.77
CA THR A 175 56.66 37.99 51.03
C THR A 175 57.82 38.95 50.74
N ALA A 176 57.70 40.19 51.19
CA ALA A 176 58.75 41.20 51.16
C ALA A 176 59.58 41.13 52.44
N THR A 177 60.90 40.95 52.32
CA THR A 177 61.85 41.02 53.43
C THR A 177 62.62 42.33 53.37
N LEU A 178 62.34 43.24 54.30
CA LEU A 178 63.01 44.52 54.45
C LEU A 178 64.23 44.35 55.37
N THR A 179 65.38 44.86 54.96
CA THR A 179 66.65 44.77 55.73
C THR A 179 67.28 46.15 55.87
N VAL A 180 67.59 46.54 57.12
CA VAL A 180 68.39 47.73 57.48
C VAL A 180 69.54 47.24 58.36
N GLY A 181 70.79 47.40 57.91
CA GLY A 181 71.95 46.86 58.60
C GLY A 181 71.83 45.35 58.89
N ALA A 182 71.81 44.97 60.17
CA ALA A 182 71.63 43.58 60.60
C ALA A 182 70.15 43.20 60.88
N ASP A 183 69.26 44.18 61.01
CA ASP A 183 67.85 43.97 61.35
C ASP A 183 67.00 43.65 60.12
N LYS A 184 66.02 42.76 60.29
CA LYS A 184 65.12 42.30 59.21
C LYS A 184 63.67 42.28 59.66
N GLY A 185 62.77 42.61 58.74
CA GLY A 185 61.34 42.52 58.95
C GLY A 185 60.61 42.04 57.69
N ILE A 186 59.43 41.47 57.88
CA ILE A 186 58.64 40.87 56.79
C ILE A 186 57.29 41.58 56.66
N ARG A 187 56.85 41.73 55.41
CA ARG A 187 55.48 42.05 55.03
C ARG A 187 54.98 41.05 54.00
N GLU A 188 53.76 40.60 54.15
CA GLU A 188 53.11 39.69 53.23
C GLU A 188 51.94 40.40 52.55
N PHE A 189 51.81 40.20 51.25
CA PHE A 189 50.73 40.73 50.44
C PHE A 189 50.10 39.58 49.66
N THR A 190 48.80 39.39 49.81
CA THR A 190 48.05 38.39 49.05
C THR A 190 47.38 39.05 47.86
N PHE A 191 47.61 38.48 46.69
CA PHE A 191 47.08 38.92 45.41
C PHE A 191 46.13 37.88 44.83
N THR A 192 45.10 38.35 44.13
CA THR A 192 44.27 37.53 43.24
C THR A 192 44.57 37.95 41.80
N VAL A 193 45.17 37.02 41.05
CA VAL A 193 45.41 37.18 39.61
C VAL A 193 44.20 36.66 38.87
N LEU A 194 43.56 37.54 38.10
CA LEU A 194 42.37 37.18 37.34
C LEU A 194 42.76 36.29 36.17
N GLU A 195 41.94 35.28 35.90
CA GLU A 195 42.07 34.51 34.67
C GLU A 195 41.93 35.40 33.43
N MET A 196 42.35 34.90 32.27
CA MET A 196 42.13 35.57 30.99
C MET A 196 40.65 35.65 30.65
N GLU A 197 40.25 36.73 29.98
CA GLU A 197 38.89 36.83 29.42
C GLU A 197 38.67 35.71 28.40
N ALA A 198 37.41 35.27 28.27
CA ALA A 198 37.02 34.35 27.21
C ALA A 198 37.38 34.94 25.84
N THR A 199 37.97 34.13 24.98
CA THR A 199 38.10 34.47 23.56
C THR A 199 36.78 34.18 22.84
N ASP A 200 36.58 34.77 21.66
CA ASP A 200 35.40 34.45 20.81
C ASP A 200 35.29 32.95 20.53
N ALA A 201 36.43 32.25 20.37
CA ALA A 201 36.48 30.80 20.18
C ALA A 201 36.04 30.01 21.44
N ASP A 202 36.38 30.48 22.64
CA ASP A 202 35.93 29.87 23.90
C ASP A 202 34.41 30.00 24.03
N LEU A 203 33.87 31.19 23.76
CA LEU A 203 32.43 31.46 23.79
C LEU A 203 31.66 30.61 22.78
N LEU A 204 32.19 30.45 21.55
CA LEU A 204 31.59 29.57 20.55
C LEU A 204 31.60 28.11 21.00
N THR A 205 32.69 27.64 21.63
CA THR A 205 32.78 26.26 22.14
C THR A 205 31.73 26.00 23.22
N GLU A 206 31.53 26.93 24.14
CA GLU A 206 30.45 26.85 25.14
C GLU A 206 29.07 26.82 24.49
N ALA A 207 28.83 27.71 23.53
CA ALA A 207 27.56 27.81 22.81
C ALA A 207 27.21 26.55 22.00
N VAL A 208 28.21 25.90 21.39
CA VAL A 208 28.04 24.59 20.72
C VAL A 208 27.60 23.52 21.73
N ASN A 209 28.17 23.52 22.93
CA ASN A 209 27.83 22.54 23.98
C ASN A 209 26.47 22.83 24.63
N GLU A 210 26.06 24.11 24.71
CA GLU A 210 24.75 24.53 25.19
C GLU A 210 23.63 24.09 24.22
N LEU A 211 23.87 24.16 22.92
CA LEU A 211 22.85 23.86 21.90
C LEU A 211 22.72 22.35 21.65
N THR A 212 21.87 21.68 22.44
CA THR A 212 21.61 20.25 22.27
C THR A 212 20.35 19.97 21.45
N VAL A 213 20.29 18.80 20.81
CA VAL A 213 19.09 18.38 20.07
C VAL A 213 17.85 18.30 20.97
N GLY A 214 18.02 17.95 22.25
CA GLY A 214 16.92 17.82 23.21
C GLY A 214 16.17 19.13 23.43
N ASP A 215 16.89 20.24 23.47
CA ASP A 215 16.32 21.58 23.64
C ASP A 215 15.47 22.01 22.43
N LEU A 216 15.75 21.44 21.25
CA LEU A 216 15.05 21.77 20.01
C LEU A 216 13.72 21.03 19.86
N LEU A 217 13.52 19.90 20.55
CA LEU A 217 12.42 18.97 20.27
C LEU A 217 11.03 19.53 20.57
N ASN A 218 10.89 20.50 21.49
CA ASN A 218 9.62 21.17 21.78
C ASN A 218 8.40 20.22 22.00
N GLY A 219 8.63 19.12 22.72
CA GLY A 219 7.60 18.12 23.00
C GLY A 219 7.50 16.98 21.97
N ASN A 220 8.28 17.01 20.88
CA ASN A 220 8.48 15.82 20.05
C ASN A 220 9.26 14.75 20.87
N PRO A 221 8.97 13.45 20.70
CA PRO A 221 9.57 12.39 21.52
C PRO A 221 11.09 12.29 21.38
N ASP A 222 11.58 12.38 20.14
CA ASP A 222 13.00 12.30 19.78
C ASP A 222 13.22 12.86 18.37
N ALA A 223 14.48 12.97 17.95
CA ALA A 223 14.86 13.54 16.66
C ALA A 223 14.37 12.72 15.45
N SER A 224 13.94 11.48 15.64
CA SER A 224 13.40 10.62 14.58
C SER A 224 11.87 10.65 14.49
N ASN A 225 11.19 11.36 15.38
CA ASN A 225 9.73 11.37 15.50
C ASN A 225 9.16 12.79 15.52
N ILE A 226 9.53 13.61 14.52
CA ILE A 226 9.09 15.01 14.46
C ILE A 226 7.73 15.11 13.76
N THR A 227 6.73 15.57 14.51
CA THR A 227 5.35 15.79 14.03
C THR A 227 4.85 17.22 14.27
N THR A 228 5.55 17.98 15.11
CA THR A 228 5.19 19.35 15.50
C THR A 228 6.41 20.28 15.43
N ASN A 229 6.17 21.59 15.48
CA ASN A 229 7.22 22.62 15.35
C ASN A 229 8.36 22.44 16.36
N LEU A 230 9.59 22.61 15.90
CA LEU A 230 10.78 22.65 16.75
C LEU A 230 10.87 24.00 17.46
N TYR A 231 11.55 24.02 18.61
CA TYR A 231 11.92 25.25 19.31
C TYR A 231 13.32 25.65 18.86
N LEU A 232 13.44 26.79 18.18
CA LEU A 232 14.72 27.32 17.74
C LEU A 232 15.03 28.59 18.56
N PRO A 233 16.05 28.57 19.45
CA PRO A 233 16.40 29.74 20.24
C PRO A 233 16.91 30.88 19.35
N ASP A 234 16.56 32.12 19.73
CA ASP A 234 16.98 33.35 19.04
C ASP A 234 18.32 33.89 19.56
N ASN A 235 18.76 33.46 20.76
CA ASN A 235 20.02 33.87 21.38
C ASN A 235 20.57 32.73 22.23
N LEU A 236 21.90 32.66 22.34
CA LEU A 236 22.60 31.78 23.27
C LEU A 236 23.20 32.58 24.43
N SER A 237 23.78 31.87 25.40
CA SER A 237 24.46 32.51 26.53
C SER A 237 25.69 33.31 26.07
N ASN A 238 26.19 34.19 26.95
CA ASN A 238 27.43 34.96 26.76
C ASN A 238 27.52 35.82 25.49
N GLY A 239 26.38 36.20 24.89
CA GLY A 239 26.32 37.14 23.77
C GLY A 239 26.60 36.51 22.40
N VAL A 240 26.65 35.18 22.31
CA VAL A 240 26.77 34.47 21.03
C VAL A 240 25.45 34.58 20.26
N ALA A 241 25.52 35.14 19.05
CA ALA A 241 24.38 35.22 18.14
C ALA A 241 24.19 33.89 17.41
N ILE A 242 22.93 33.52 17.17
CA ILE A 242 22.55 32.30 16.45
C ILE A 242 21.68 32.64 15.24
N LEU A 243 22.00 32.07 14.09
CA LEU A 243 21.23 32.19 12.86
C LEU A 243 20.91 30.80 12.29
N TRP A 244 19.62 30.50 12.16
CA TRP A 244 19.15 29.21 11.65
C TRP A 244 19.06 29.19 10.13
N ASN A 245 19.52 28.10 9.51
CA ASN A 245 19.38 27.84 8.09
C ASN A 245 18.40 26.69 7.87
N GLY A 246 17.16 27.03 7.52
CA GLY A 246 16.10 26.09 7.26
C GLY A 246 16.18 25.42 5.88
N ASN A 247 15.22 24.54 5.61
CA ASN A 247 15.02 23.82 4.36
C ASN A 247 13.51 23.68 4.05
N SER A 248 13.13 22.82 3.09
CA SER A 248 11.73 22.62 2.67
C SER A 248 10.82 21.99 3.74
N TYR A 249 11.39 21.32 4.73
CA TYR A 249 10.69 20.65 5.83
C TYR A 249 10.76 21.43 7.15
N ILE A 250 11.82 22.21 7.38
CA ILE A 250 12.04 22.97 8.61
C ILE A 250 12.36 24.42 8.27
N SER A 251 11.49 25.36 8.62
CA SER A 251 11.76 26.79 8.44
C SER A 251 12.79 27.32 9.44
N THR A 252 13.31 28.53 9.21
CA THR A 252 14.21 29.22 10.16
C THR A 252 13.54 29.62 11.48
N ALA A 253 12.21 29.54 11.57
CA ALA A 253 11.43 29.75 12.78
C ALA A 253 11.01 28.42 13.45
N GLY A 254 11.54 27.28 13.01
CA GLY A 254 11.22 25.96 13.57
C GLY A 254 9.87 25.38 13.12
N THR A 255 9.12 26.08 12.26
CA THR A 255 7.88 25.55 11.69
C THR A 255 8.16 24.31 10.85
N ILE A 256 7.43 23.22 11.12
CA ILE A 256 7.56 21.93 10.42
C ILE A 256 6.52 21.83 9.29
N ASN A 257 7.00 21.48 8.10
CA ASN A 257 6.19 21.15 6.93
C ASN A 257 6.30 19.64 6.67
N ARG A 258 5.28 18.88 7.08
CA ARG A 258 5.27 17.41 6.99
C ARG A 258 5.01 16.95 5.54
N PRO A 259 5.67 15.89 5.06
CA PRO A 259 5.34 15.27 3.78
C PRO A 259 3.93 14.64 3.82
N SER A 260 3.33 14.39 2.65
CA SER A 260 2.08 13.64 2.57
C SER A 260 2.28 12.17 2.95
N TYR A 261 1.20 11.48 3.33
CA TYR A 261 1.20 10.03 3.59
C TYR A 261 1.91 9.25 2.47
N THR A 262 1.53 9.54 1.22
CA THR A 262 2.08 8.89 0.01
C THR A 262 3.56 9.20 -0.27
N GLN A 263 4.10 10.30 0.24
CA GLN A 263 5.53 10.61 0.13
C GLN A 263 6.37 9.85 1.17
N GLY A 264 5.75 9.37 2.25
CA GLY A 264 6.42 8.73 3.37
C GLY A 264 7.26 9.70 4.20
N ASP A 265 7.87 9.17 5.27
CA ASP A 265 8.67 9.96 6.21
C ASP A 265 9.91 10.56 5.54
N ALA A 266 10.19 11.82 5.84
CA ALA A 266 11.41 12.49 5.37
C ALA A 266 12.56 12.22 6.35
N ALA A 267 13.40 11.24 6.02
CA ALA A 267 14.59 10.90 6.80
C ALA A 267 15.81 11.80 6.49
N ASN A 268 16.71 11.92 7.46
CA ASN A 268 17.99 12.65 7.34
C ASN A 268 17.87 14.14 7.00
N VAL A 269 16.79 14.79 7.44
CA VAL A 269 16.57 16.23 7.23
C VAL A 269 17.60 17.01 8.05
N GLN A 270 18.49 17.74 7.37
CA GLN A 270 19.54 18.54 7.99
C GLN A 270 19.03 19.95 8.33
N LEU A 271 19.23 20.37 9.58
CA LEU A 271 19.07 21.74 10.04
C LEU A 271 20.43 22.25 10.52
N SER A 272 20.84 23.45 10.13
CA SER A 272 22.09 24.03 10.65
C SER A 272 21.87 25.36 11.36
N ALA A 273 22.65 25.58 12.40
CA ALA A 273 22.78 26.83 13.12
C ALA A 273 24.17 27.41 12.85
N GLN A 274 24.22 28.68 12.48
CA GLN A 274 25.43 29.48 12.41
C GLN A 274 25.57 30.26 13.72
N LEU A 275 26.62 29.99 14.48
CA LEU A 275 26.94 30.65 15.74
C LEU A 275 28.01 31.71 15.49
N ILE A 276 27.84 32.91 16.06
CA ILE A 276 28.70 34.07 15.78
C ILE A 276 29.11 34.75 17.09
N SER A 277 30.41 34.89 17.31
CA SER A 277 31.01 35.73 18.35
C SER A 277 32.10 36.61 17.74
N GLY A 278 31.97 37.93 17.85
CA GLY A 278 32.91 38.86 17.21
C GLY A 278 33.01 38.64 15.70
N SER A 279 34.20 38.25 15.22
CA SER A 279 34.44 37.87 13.81
C SER A 279 34.45 36.36 13.56
N ASP A 280 34.42 35.55 14.62
CA ASP A 280 34.50 34.10 14.53
C ASP A 280 33.11 33.50 14.33
N VAL A 281 33.06 32.39 13.59
CA VAL A 281 31.83 31.72 13.17
C VAL A 281 32.02 30.21 13.28
N GLU A 282 31.05 29.53 13.89
CA GLU A 282 31.00 28.07 13.99
C GLU A 282 29.65 27.54 13.48
N TYR A 283 29.61 26.31 12.93
CA TYR A 283 28.38 25.71 12.43
C TYR A 283 28.04 24.43 13.17
N VAL A 284 26.80 24.35 13.65
CA VAL A 284 26.25 23.15 14.28
C VAL A 284 25.18 22.54 13.38
N TYR A 285 25.19 21.22 13.24
CA TYR A 285 24.27 20.48 12.38
C TYR A 285 23.44 19.49 13.19
N PHE A 286 22.14 19.50 12.93
CA PHE A 286 21.17 18.57 13.51
C PHE A 286 20.52 17.76 12.40
N THR A 287 20.24 16.50 12.70
CA THR A 287 19.55 15.59 11.78
C THR A 287 18.24 15.16 12.38
N PHE A 288 17.16 15.29 11.61
CA PHE A 288 15.81 14.91 12.02
C PHE A 288 15.17 13.93 11.03
N THR A 289 14.17 13.19 11.51
CA THR A 289 13.18 12.50 10.67
C THR A 289 11.82 13.15 10.90
N ILE A 290 11.23 13.67 9.83
CA ILE A 290 9.92 14.33 9.86
C ILE A 290 8.89 13.31 9.41
N LEU A 291 7.95 12.98 10.29
CA LEU A 291 6.93 11.98 9.99
C LEU A 291 5.90 12.54 9.00
N ALA A 292 5.55 11.71 8.02
CA ALA A 292 4.49 12.01 7.07
C ALA A 292 3.16 12.25 7.79
N LEU A 293 2.27 13.01 7.16
CA LEU A 293 0.88 13.10 7.60
C LEU A 293 0.25 11.71 7.63
N GLU A 294 -0.69 11.52 8.56
CA GLU A 294 -1.52 10.31 8.57
C GLU A 294 -2.30 10.19 7.26
N ALA A 295 -2.54 8.96 6.81
CA ALA A 295 -3.41 8.71 5.68
C ALA A 295 -4.79 9.34 5.91
N THR A 296 -5.29 10.03 4.89
CA THR A 296 -6.70 10.45 4.87
C THR A 296 -7.60 9.24 4.64
N ASP A 297 -8.88 9.34 5.04
CA ASP A 297 -9.86 8.28 4.76
C ASP A 297 -9.95 7.96 3.26
N ALA A 298 -9.80 8.97 2.39
CA ALA A 298 -9.81 8.79 0.94
C ALA A 298 -8.59 7.99 0.44
N GLU A 299 -7.39 8.25 0.96
CA GLU A 299 -6.17 7.49 0.61
C GLU A 299 -6.27 6.03 1.09
N LEU A 300 -6.73 5.82 2.33
CA LEU A 300 -6.90 4.47 2.87
C LEU A 300 -7.99 3.68 2.14
N LEU A 301 -9.08 4.36 1.75
CA LEU A 301 -10.15 3.77 0.94
C LEU A 301 -9.65 3.37 -0.44
N ALA A 302 -8.91 4.25 -1.13
CA ALA A 302 -8.34 3.95 -2.44
C ALA A 302 -7.34 2.78 -2.36
N GLU A 303 -6.44 2.76 -1.37
CA GLU A 303 -5.50 1.66 -1.16
C GLU A 303 -6.22 0.32 -0.91
N THR A 304 -7.29 0.33 -0.10
CA THR A 304 -8.09 -0.87 0.19
C THR A 304 -8.83 -1.36 -1.06
N VAL A 305 -9.36 -0.44 -1.88
CA VAL A 305 -10.05 -0.78 -3.12
C VAL A 305 -9.09 -1.30 -4.19
N ASP A 306 -7.93 -0.68 -4.37
CA ASP A 306 -6.94 -1.09 -5.37
C ASP A 306 -6.39 -2.50 -5.10
N ALA A 307 -6.41 -2.93 -3.83
CA ALA A 307 -6.08 -4.30 -3.45
C ALA A 307 -7.17 -5.32 -3.82
N TYR A 308 -8.44 -4.91 -3.96
CA TYR A 308 -9.55 -5.80 -4.28
C TYR A 308 -9.58 -6.12 -5.77
N ALA A 309 -9.18 -7.34 -6.12
CA ALA A 309 -9.05 -7.75 -7.51
C ALA A 309 -10.31 -8.47 -8.04
N ILE A 310 -10.57 -8.33 -9.34
CA ILE A 310 -11.65 -9.05 -10.03
C ILE A 310 -11.59 -10.57 -9.82
N GLN A 311 -10.40 -11.14 -9.64
CA GLN A 311 -10.19 -12.57 -9.39
C GLN A 311 -10.87 -13.07 -8.10
N GLU A 312 -10.99 -12.21 -7.09
CA GLU A 312 -11.66 -12.53 -5.83
C GLU A 312 -13.18 -12.70 -6.01
N THR A 313 -13.73 -12.20 -7.13
CA THR A 313 -15.17 -12.26 -7.42
C THR A 313 -15.61 -13.50 -8.19
N LEU A 314 -14.69 -14.22 -8.84
CA LEU A 314 -15.03 -15.19 -9.87
C LEU A 314 -15.71 -16.46 -9.35
N ASN A 315 -15.60 -16.80 -8.07
CA ASN A 315 -16.31 -17.93 -7.45
C ASN A 315 -16.19 -19.27 -8.23
N GLY A 316 -15.01 -19.55 -8.78
CA GLY A 316 -14.75 -20.78 -9.55
C GLY A 316 -14.98 -20.66 -11.07
N ASN A 317 -15.49 -19.54 -11.57
CA ASN A 317 -15.42 -19.21 -12.99
C ASN A 317 -13.93 -19.02 -13.39
N ALA A 318 -13.57 -19.46 -14.61
CA ALA A 318 -12.18 -19.50 -15.04
C ALA A 318 -11.54 -18.11 -15.18
N ASP A 319 -12.30 -17.15 -15.71
CA ASP A 319 -11.92 -15.75 -15.86
C ASP A 319 -13.17 -14.89 -16.06
N SER A 320 -13.03 -13.56 -15.99
CA SER A 320 -14.16 -12.63 -16.13
C SER A 320 -14.80 -12.63 -17.52
N SER A 321 -14.20 -13.28 -18.50
CA SER A 321 -14.70 -13.40 -19.88
C SER A 321 -15.58 -14.62 -20.09
N ASN A 322 -15.69 -15.51 -19.10
CA ASN A 322 -16.29 -16.83 -19.20
C ASN A 322 -17.18 -17.12 -17.99
N ILE A 323 -18.21 -16.29 -17.79
CA ILE A 323 -19.13 -16.43 -16.66
C ILE A 323 -20.28 -17.37 -16.99
N TYR A 324 -20.39 -18.43 -16.19
CA TYR A 324 -21.46 -19.45 -16.28
C TYR A 324 -22.17 -19.69 -14.94
N SER A 325 -21.64 -19.15 -13.84
CA SER A 325 -22.15 -19.36 -12.48
C SER A 325 -22.00 -18.11 -11.62
N ASP A 326 -22.74 -18.06 -10.51
CA ASP A 326 -22.79 -16.93 -9.58
C ASP A 326 -21.39 -16.41 -9.20
N LEU A 327 -21.26 -15.09 -9.12
CA LEU A 327 -20.09 -14.37 -8.62
C LEU A 327 -20.19 -14.17 -7.10
N THR A 328 -19.04 -14.03 -6.44
CA THR A 328 -18.96 -13.69 -5.02
C THR A 328 -18.59 -12.21 -4.86
N LEU A 329 -19.54 -11.38 -4.46
CA LEU A 329 -19.32 -9.94 -4.27
C LEU A 329 -19.10 -9.63 -2.78
N ALA A 330 -17.94 -9.06 -2.45
CA ALA A 330 -17.64 -8.66 -1.08
C ALA A 330 -18.52 -7.48 -0.65
N THR A 331 -19.10 -7.54 0.55
CA THR A 331 -19.82 -6.41 1.17
C THR A 331 -18.95 -5.64 2.17
N ALA A 332 -17.74 -6.14 2.44
CA ALA A 332 -16.70 -5.48 3.22
C ALA A 332 -15.31 -5.93 2.77
N LEU A 333 -14.34 -5.01 2.75
CA LEU A 333 -12.96 -5.25 2.27
C LEU A 333 -11.89 -5.18 3.38
N GLY A 334 -12.31 -5.23 4.65
CA GLY A 334 -11.43 -4.96 5.80
C GLY A 334 -11.31 -3.46 6.10
N ASN A 335 -10.56 -3.08 7.14
CA ASN A 335 -10.37 -1.68 7.56
C ASN A 335 -11.66 -0.83 7.71
N ASN A 336 -12.77 -1.46 8.09
CA ASN A 336 -14.11 -0.85 8.13
C ASN A 336 -14.65 -0.33 6.79
N VAL A 337 -14.05 -0.75 5.67
CA VAL A 337 -14.55 -0.45 4.33
C VAL A 337 -15.73 -1.36 4.01
N THR A 338 -16.90 -0.76 3.74
CA THR A 338 -18.12 -1.46 3.30
C THR A 338 -18.38 -1.23 1.82
N VAL A 339 -19.00 -2.18 1.12
CA VAL A 339 -19.27 -2.10 -0.31
C VAL A 339 -20.73 -2.45 -0.61
N THR A 340 -21.38 -1.70 -1.50
CA THR A 340 -22.65 -2.11 -2.12
C THR A 340 -22.52 -2.15 -3.63
N TRP A 341 -23.13 -3.14 -4.24
CA TRP A 341 -23.00 -3.41 -5.67
C TRP A 341 -24.24 -3.01 -6.44
N SER A 342 -24.02 -2.69 -7.72
CA SER A 342 -25.07 -2.47 -8.71
C SER A 342 -24.65 -3.08 -10.04
N SER A 343 -25.57 -3.70 -10.73
CA SER A 343 -25.34 -4.30 -12.05
C SER A 343 -25.81 -3.39 -13.18
N SER A 344 -25.03 -3.31 -14.26
CA SER A 344 -25.47 -2.66 -15.50
C SER A 344 -26.60 -3.43 -16.20
N ASN A 345 -26.76 -4.73 -15.91
CA ASN A 345 -27.83 -5.56 -16.46
C ASN A 345 -28.25 -6.67 -15.48
N ASN A 346 -29.26 -6.37 -14.65
CA ASN A 346 -29.86 -7.30 -13.70
C ASN A 346 -30.60 -8.50 -14.34
N GLY A 347 -30.82 -8.51 -15.66
CA GLY A 347 -31.36 -9.68 -16.37
C GLY A 347 -30.35 -10.80 -16.57
N TYR A 348 -29.07 -10.52 -16.35
CA TYR A 348 -27.96 -11.42 -16.58
C TYR A 348 -27.20 -11.71 -15.28
N ILE A 349 -26.64 -10.67 -14.64
CA ILE A 349 -26.05 -10.76 -13.29
C ILE A 349 -26.76 -9.74 -12.39
N THR A 350 -27.24 -10.18 -11.24
CA THR A 350 -27.92 -9.33 -10.25
C THR A 350 -26.94 -8.48 -9.43
N ASP A 351 -27.45 -7.47 -8.71
CA ASP A 351 -26.69 -6.67 -7.74
C ASP A 351 -26.00 -7.50 -6.64
N THR A 352 -26.41 -8.76 -6.41
CA THR A 352 -25.77 -9.67 -5.44
C THR A 352 -24.77 -10.63 -6.08
N GLY A 353 -24.53 -10.54 -7.39
CA GLY A 353 -23.63 -11.41 -8.13
C GLY A 353 -24.26 -12.70 -8.65
N ALA A 354 -25.56 -12.93 -8.41
CA ALA A 354 -26.23 -14.13 -8.92
C ALA A 354 -26.43 -14.04 -10.45
N VAL A 355 -26.05 -15.09 -11.18
CA VAL A 355 -26.25 -15.25 -12.62
C VAL A 355 -27.65 -15.81 -12.84
N VAL A 356 -28.54 -14.99 -13.39
CA VAL A 356 -29.98 -15.29 -13.50
C VAL A 356 -30.47 -15.40 -14.95
N GLY A 357 -29.60 -15.13 -15.91
CA GLY A 357 -29.90 -15.24 -17.32
C GLY A 357 -28.64 -15.31 -18.17
N GLN A 358 -28.80 -15.78 -19.41
CA GLN A 358 -27.72 -15.91 -20.38
C GLN A 358 -28.18 -15.27 -21.71
N PRO A 359 -27.27 -14.69 -22.51
CA PRO A 359 -27.62 -14.16 -23.82
C PRO A 359 -28.07 -15.27 -24.78
N ASP A 360 -29.05 -14.95 -25.63
CA ASP A 360 -29.43 -15.78 -26.75
C ASP A 360 -28.23 -15.98 -27.70
N ALA A 361 -28.14 -17.16 -28.32
CA ALA A 361 -27.05 -17.52 -29.22
C ALA A 361 -26.84 -16.49 -30.35
N ASP A 362 -27.92 -15.90 -30.88
CA ASP A 362 -27.87 -14.92 -31.96
C ASP A 362 -27.44 -13.51 -31.51
N SER A 363 -27.56 -13.21 -30.22
CA SER A 363 -27.14 -11.92 -29.66
C SER A 363 -25.63 -11.85 -29.40
N GLY A 364 -24.95 -13.00 -29.38
CA GLY A 364 -23.56 -13.11 -28.97
C GLY A 364 -23.36 -12.86 -27.48
N ASP A 365 -22.12 -12.96 -27.02
CA ASP A 365 -21.79 -12.76 -25.60
C ASP A 365 -22.22 -11.37 -25.11
N ALA A 366 -22.68 -11.27 -23.87
CA ALA A 366 -23.05 -9.99 -23.28
C ALA A 366 -22.03 -9.55 -22.23
N THR A 367 -21.66 -8.27 -22.26
CA THR A 367 -20.88 -7.65 -21.19
C THR A 367 -21.80 -7.08 -20.12
N VAL A 368 -21.55 -7.43 -18.87
CA VAL A 368 -22.19 -6.86 -17.68
C VAL A 368 -21.11 -6.20 -16.81
N THR A 369 -21.32 -4.93 -16.48
CA THR A 369 -20.45 -4.16 -15.60
C THR A 369 -21.06 -4.15 -14.21
N LEU A 370 -20.35 -4.68 -13.21
CA LEU A 370 -20.72 -4.51 -11.82
C LEU A 370 -19.97 -3.32 -11.24
N THR A 371 -20.72 -2.38 -10.65
CA THR A 371 -20.19 -1.21 -9.96
C THR A 371 -20.41 -1.35 -8.46
N GLY A 372 -19.33 -1.59 -7.71
CA GLY A 372 -19.29 -1.57 -6.26
C GLY A 372 -18.98 -0.17 -5.76
N THR A 373 -19.85 0.45 -4.97
CA THR A 373 -19.50 1.68 -4.24
C THR A 373 -18.96 1.28 -2.88
N ALA A 374 -17.68 1.57 -2.64
CA ALA A 374 -17.00 1.34 -1.37
C ALA A 374 -17.04 2.60 -0.52
N TRP A 375 -17.16 2.46 0.80
CA TRP A 375 -17.19 3.56 1.76
C TRP A 375 -16.26 3.34 2.93
N LEU A 376 -15.59 4.42 3.33
CA LEU A 376 -14.92 4.56 4.62
C LEU A 376 -15.35 5.89 5.23
N ASN A 377 -16.03 5.85 6.38
CA ASN A 377 -16.64 7.02 7.00
C ASN A 377 -17.54 7.81 6.01
N SER A 378 -17.14 9.02 5.61
CA SER A 378 -17.88 9.85 4.64
C SER A 378 -17.33 9.79 3.22
N GLU A 379 -16.17 9.17 3.01
CA GLU A 379 -15.54 9.05 1.70
C GLU A 379 -16.09 7.84 0.94
N SER A 380 -16.15 7.96 -0.39
CA SER A 380 -16.64 6.89 -1.27
C SER A 380 -15.78 6.71 -2.51
N TYR A 381 -15.61 5.47 -2.96
CA TYR A 381 -14.83 5.14 -4.15
C TYR A 381 -15.57 4.06 -4.96
N ALA A 382 -15.54 4.17 -6.30
CA ALA A 382 -16.20 3.23 -7.18
C ALA A 382 -15.23 2.15 -7.68
N ILE A 383 -15.63 0.88 -7.52
CA ILE A 383 -14.97 -0.31 -8.06
C ILE A 383 -15.80 -0.76 -9.26
N THR A 384 -15.18 -0.96 -10.41
CA THR A 384 -15.89 -1.44 -11.62
C THR A 384 -15.21 -2.67 -12.18
N PHE A 385 -16.00 -3.72 -12.39
CA PHE A 385 -15.56 -4.95 -13.06
C PHE A 385 -16.47 -5.27 -14.22
N ASP A 386 -15.88 -5.57 -15.36
CA ASP A 386 -16.58 -6.04 -16.55
C ASP A 386 -16.51 -7.56 -16.62
N TYR A 387 -17.68 -8.17 -16.78
CA TYR A 387 -17.87 -9.60 -16.94
C TYR A 387 -18.49 -9.89 -18.29
N ILE A 388 -18.08 -10.97 -18.94
CA ILE A 388 -18.68 -11.46 -20.18
C ILE A 388 -19.42 -12.75 -19.86
N ILE A 389 -20.74 -12.71 -20.02
CA ILE A 389 -21.57 -13.90 -20.00
C ILE A 389 -21.62 -14.45 -21.40
N LYS A 390 -21.19 -15.70 -21.54
CA LYS A 390 -21.12 -16.38 -22.82
C LYS A 390 -22.53 -16.63 -23.34
N ALA A 391 -22.76 -16.42 -24.63
CA ALA A 391 -24.05 -16.79 -25.23
C ALA A 391 -24.26 -18.30 -25.21
N GLY A 392 -25.52 -18.72 -25.30
CA GLY A 392 -25.88 -20.12 -25.50
C GLY A 392 -25.29 -20.69 -26.79
N GLY A 393 -25.09 -22.02 -26.84
CA GLY A 393 -24.73 -22.71 -28.08
C GLY A 393 -25.89 -22.74 -29.07
N LYS A 394 -25.55 -22.97 -30.34
CA LYS A 394 -26.52 -23.09 -31.45
C LYS A 394 -26.24 -24.40 -32.19
N ALA A 395 -27.27 -25.22 -32.35
CA ALA A 395 -27.20 -26.44 -33.13
C ALA A 395 -27.96 -26.27 -34.45
N GLN A 396 -27.48 -26.94 -35.49
CA GLN A 396 -28.04 -26.91 -36.84
C GLN A 396 -28.75 -28.23 -37.14
N VAL A 397 -29.85 -28.17 -37.89
CA VAL A 397 -30.52 -29.34 -38.47
C VAL A 397 -30.87 -29.06 -39.91
N THR A 398 -30.79 -30.08 -40.74
CA THR A 398 -31.19 -30.03 -42.15
C THR A 398 -32.50 -30.79 -42.33
N VAL A 399 -33.48 -30.20 -42.99
CA VAL A 399 -34.68 -30.88 -43.45
C VAL A 399 -34.51 -31.11 -44.94
N GLY A 400 -34.27 -32.35 -45.37
CA GLY A 400 -33.76 -32.71 -46.70
C GLY A 400 -34.23 -31.77 -47.83
N HIS A 401 -33.31 -30.95 -48.36
CA HIS A 401 -33.50 -29.91 -49.40
C HIS A 401 -34.84 -29.12 -49.37
N THR A 402 -35.53 -29.07 -48.23
CA THR A 402 -36.90 -28.57 -48.07
C THR A 402 -36.88 -27.19 -47.42
N TYR A 403 -37.25 -26.15 -48.16
CA TYR A 403 -37.28 -24.79 -47.65
C TYR A 403 -38.69 -24.33 -47.26
N ASN A 404 -38.81 -23.27 -46.45
CA ASN A 404 -40.08 -22.74 -45.92
C ASN A 404 -40.93 -23.75 -45.11
N ALA A 405 -40.33 -24.83 -44.61
CA ALA A 405 -40.99 -25.77 -43.70
C ALA A 405 -41.00 -25.22 -42.28
N ASN A 406 -42.11 -25.39 -41.55
CA ASN A 406 -42.14 -25.07 -40.13
C ASN A 406 -41.62 -26.26 -39.34
N VAL A 407 -40.69 -26.01 -38.42
CA VAL A 407 -40.11 -27.05 -37.57
C VAL A 407 -40.43 -26.76 -36.12
N GLU A 408 -40.89 -27.79 -35.42
CA GLU A 408 -41.19 -27.75 -33.99
C GLU A 408 -40.45 -28.90 -33.31
N ILE A 409 -39.68 -28.58 -32.27
CA ILE A 409 -38.94 -29.55 -31.47
C ILE A 409 -39.69 -29.74 -30.15
N TYR A 410 -39.97 -30.98 -29.81
CA TYR A 410 -40.64 -31.35 -28.57
C TYR A 410 -39.76 -32.29 -27.75
N GLU A 411 -39.73 -32.10 -26.43
CA GLU A 411 -39.18 -33.13 -25.52
C GLU A 411 -40.05 -34.39 -25.63
N VAL A 412 -39.42 -35.55 -25.84
CA VAL A 412 -40.06 -36.86 -25.68
C VAL A 412 -40.14 -37.10 -24.18
N LEU A 413 -41.31 -36.83 -23.60
CA LEU A 413 -41.49 -36.86 -22.15
C LEU A 413 -41.04 -38.20 -21.54
N ASP A 414 -40.35 -38.07 -20.41
CA ASP A 414 -39.88 -39.15 -19.58
C ASP A 414 -41.02 -40.10 -19.12
N PRO A 415 -40.98 -41.39 -19.47
CA PRO A 415 -41.97 -42.36 -19.00
C PRO A 415 -41.91 -42.63 -17.48
N ASP A 416 -40.88 -42.18 -16.77
CA ASP A 416 -40.82 -42.25 -15.30
C ASP A 416 -41.83 -41.29 -14.61
N ASN A 417 -42.45 -40.37 -15.36
CA ASN A 417 -43.52 -39.49 -14.86
C ASN A 417 -44.76 -39.46 -15.79
N PRO A 418 -45.66 -40.46 -15.69
CA PRO A 418 -46.70 -40.72 -16.68
C PRO A 418 -47.88 -39.74 -16.71
N SER A 419 -47.91 -38.68 -15.87
CA SER A 419 -49.03 -37.73 -15.79
C SER A 419 -49.03 -36.62 -16.87
N GLY A 420 -48.00 -36.53 -17.72
CA GLY A 420 -47.79 -35.37 -18.60
C GLY A 420 -48.34 -35.44 -20.03
N TYR A 421 -48.81 -36.58 -20.53
CA TYR A 421 -49.24 -36.70 -21.93
C TYR A 421 -50.68 -36.23 -22.14
N SER A 422 -50.87 -34.91 -22.07
CA SER A 422 -51.98 -34.22 -22.72
C SER A 422 -51.40 -33.07 -23.52
N ASN A 423 -51.15 -33.37 -24.80
CA ASN A 423 -50.72 -32.48 -25.87
C ASN A 423 -49.23 -32.08 -25.86
N TYR A 424 -48.53 -32.42 -26.94
CA TYR A 424 -47.37 -31.68 -27.44
C TYR A 424 -47.81 -30.24 -27.80
N THR A 425 -48.20 -29.41 -26.83
CA THR A 425 -48.77 -28.07 -27.07
C THR A 425 -47.73 -26.96 -27.09
N THR A 426 -46.54 -27.20 -26.54
CA THR A 426 -45.50 -26.17 -26.44
C THR A 426 -44.16 -26.77 -26.84
N PRO A 427 -43.68 -26.49 -28.06
CA PRO A 427 -42.35 -26.90 -28.49
C PRO A 427 -41.26 -26.20 -27.65
N VAL A 428 -40.16 -26.91 -27.40
CA VAL A 428 -38.95 -26.35 -26.75
C VAL A 428 -38.19 -25.42 -27.69
N ALA A 429 -38.33 -25.63 -29.00
CA ALA A 429 -37.85 -24.73 -30.03
C ALA A 429 -38.76 -24.79 -31.28
N THR A 430 -38.91 -23.65 -31.95
CA THR A 430 -39.60 -23.54 -33.24
C THR A 430 -38.74 -22.80 -34.24
N ALA A 431 -38.76 -23.21 -35.50
CA ALA A 431 -38.04 -22.54 -36.57
C ALA A 431 -38.78 -22.65 -37.90
N THR A 432 -38.31 -21.92 -38.91
CA THR A 432 -38.70 -22.11 -40.31
C THR A 432 -37.43 -22.37 -41.11
N THR A 433 -37.44 -23.38 -41.98
CA THR A 433 -36.26 -23.73 -42.78
C THR A 433 -35.95 -22.64 -43.80
N VAL A 434 -34.66 -22.40 -44.01
CA VAL A 434 -34.17 -21.31 -44.87
C VAL A 434 -34.15 -21.75 -46.34
N GLU A 435 -34.57 -20.86 -47.23
CA GLU A 435 -34.36 -20.96 -48.68
C GLU A 435 -33.02 -20.29 -49.04
N ASP A 436 -32.07 -21.04 -49.60
CA ASP A 436 -30.84 -20.48 -50.18
C ASP A 436 -30.82 -20.71 -51.69
N VAL A 437 -31.21 -19.67 -52.42
CA VAL A 437 -31.31 -19.65 -53.89
C VAL A 437 -29.95 -19.81 -54.61
N ASN A 438 -28.83 -19.73 -53.90
CA ASN A 438 -27.49 -19.83 -54.49
C ASN A 438 -26.75 -21.14 -54.15
N ASP A 439 -27.19 -21.85 -53.10
CA ASP A 439 -26.57 -23.10 -52.66
C ASP A 439 -27.65 -24.06 -52.13
N TYR A 440 -28.03 -25.03 -52.97
CA TYR A 440 -29.05 -26.02 -52.65
C TYR A 440 -28.69 -26.92 -51.47
N THR A 441 -27.41 -27.03 -51.11
CA THR A 441 -26.98 -27.79 -49.93
C THR A 441 -27.25 -27.06 -48.62
N ASN A 442 -27.49 -25.74 -48.68
CA ASN A 442 -27.88 -24.93 -47.53
C ASN A 442 -29.40 -24.70 -47.41
N SER A 443 -30.15 -25.02 -48.47
CA SER A 443 -31.60 -25.01 -48.41
C SER A 443 -32.12 -26.11 -47.49
N GLY A 444 -33.07 -25.76 -46.63
CA GLY A 444 -33.64 -26.69 -45.65
C GLY A 444 -32.97 -26.69 -44.29
N GLN A 445 -31.98 -25.83 -44.07
CA GLN A 445 -31.35 -25.68 -42.76
C GLN A 445 -32.23 -24.86 -41.80
N PHE A 446 -32.24 -25.25 -40.53
CA PHE A 446 -32.69 -24.41 -39.43
C PHE A 446 -31.78 -24.56 -38.23
N TYR A 447 -31.92 -23.64 -37.27
CA TYR A 447 -31.11 -23.62 -36.07
C TYR A 447 -31.96 -23.41 -34.83
N TYR A 448 -31.47 -23.91 -33.70
CA TYR A 448 -32.08 -23.70 -32.38
C TYR A 448 -31.00 -23.50 -31.31
N SER A 449 -31.41 -22.89 -30.20
CA SER A 449 -30.55 -22.75 -29.02
C SER A 449 -30.34 -24.11 -28.35
N THR A 450 -29.10 -24.49 -28.07
CA THR A 450 -28.82 -25.73 -27.33
C THR A 450 -29.18 -25.61 -25.85
N GLN A 451 -29.45 -24.40 -25.34
CA GLN A 451 -29.85 -24.19 -23.95
C GLN A 451 -31.23 -24.74 -23.61
N VAL A 452 -32.11 -24.88 -24.61
CA VAL A 452 -33.44 -25.47 -24.40
C VAL A 452 -33.41 -27.00 -24.38
N ILE A 453 -32.23 -27.59 -24.56
CA ILE A 453 -32.01 -29.04 -24.62
C ILE A 453 -31.49 -29.52 -23.25
N ASP A 454 -32.33 -30.25 -22.53
CA ASP A 454 -31.94 -31.11 -21.43
C ASP A 454 -31.08 -32.29 -21.94
N SER A 455 -29.88 -32.43 -21.39
CA SER A 455 -28.87 -33.44 -21.75
C SER A 455 -29.21 -34.87 -21.30
N THR A 456 -30.43 -35.10 -20.79
CA THR A 456 -30.90 -36.41 -20.31
C THR A 456 -32.10 -36.95 -21.08
N LYS A 457 -32.58 -36.23 -22.10
CA LYS A 457 -33.86 -36.49 -22.78
C LYS A 457 -33.69 -36.83 -24.27
N MET A 458 -34.74 -37.38 -24.88
CA MET A 458 -34.89 -37.45 -26.33
C MET A 458 -35.82 -36.34 -26.81
N TYR A 459 -35.75 -36.05 -28.10
CA TYR A 459 -36.53 -35.00 -28.76
C TYR A 459 -37.23 -35.53 -30.00
N LEU A 460 -38.45 -35.09 -30.21
CA LEU A 460 -39.22 -35.32 -31.43
C LEU A 460 -39.16 -34.04 -32.25
N VAL A 461 -38.50 -34.13 -33.40
CA VAL A 461 -38.41 -33.05 -34.38
C VAL A 461 -39.54 -33.26 -35.38
N MET A 462 -40.49 -32.33 -35.41
CA MET A 462 -41.63 -32.36 -36.32
C MET A 462 -41.46 -31.27 -37.38
N VAL A 463 -41.57 -31.67 -38.64
CA VAL A 463 -41.47 -30.78 -39.79
C VAL A 463 -42.84 -30.74 -40.48
N TYR A 464 -43.36 -29.53 -40.72
CA TYR A 464 -44.67 -29.29 -41.31
C TYR A 464 -44.58 -28.50 -42.61
N GLY A 465 -45.15 -29.10 -43.66
CA GLY A 465 -45.15 -28.53 -45.01
C GLY A 465 -43.75 -28.22 -45.51
N GLY A 466 -43.66 -27.24 -46.40
CA GLY A 466 -42.41 -26.81 -47.01
C GLY A 466 -42.46 -27.01 -48.51
N THR A 467 -41.37 -26.68 -49.18
CA THR A 467 -41.28 -26.81 -50.63
C THR A 467 -39.92 -27.37 -51.01
N VAL A 468 -39.92 -28.30 -51.97
CA VAL A 468 -38.72 -28.76 -52.66
C VAL A 468 -38.81 -28.27 -54.10
N GLU A 469 -37.70 -27.78 -54.63
CA GLU A 469 -37.57 -27.43 -56.04
C GLU A 469 -36.85 -28.55 -56.80
N ASP A 470 -37.55 -29.15 -57.76
CA ASP A 470 -36.95 -30.04 -58.75
C ASP A 470 -36.56 -29.24 -60.00
N TYR A 471 -35.27 -29.20 -60.29
CA TYR A 471 -34.74 -28.64 -61.52
C TYR A 471 -34.65 -29.75 -62.56
N GLY A 472 -35.66 -29.80 -63.44
CA GLY A 472 -35.64 -30.72 -64.57
C GLY A 472 -34.40 -30.51 -65.45
N TYR A 473 -33.98 -31.56 -66.18
CA TYR A 473 -32.80 -31.57 -67.08
C TYR A 473 -32.80 -30.44 -68.15
N ASN A 474 -33.92 -29.75 -68.30
CA ASN A 474 -34.27 -28.68 -69.22
C ASN A 474 -34.33 -27.27 -68.57
N GLY A 475 -34.02 -27.13 -67.28
CA GLY A 475 -33.99 -25.85 -66.57
C GLY A 475 -35.37 -25.30 -66.15
N GLU A 476 -36.40 -26.15 -66.16
CA GLU A 476 -37.71 -25.84 -65.56
C GLU A 476 -37.63 -26.09 -64.05
N VAL A 477 -38.14 -25.14 -63.26
CA VAL A 477 -38.25 -25.26 -61.80
C VAL A 477 -39.66 -25.70 -61.47
N ASN A 478 -39.79 -26.91 -60.93
CA ASN A 478 -41.06 -27.39 -60.38
C ASN A 478 -40.98 -27.31 -58.86
N SER A 479 -41.85 -26.50 -58.25
CA SER A 479 -41.98 -26.43 -56.80
C SER A 479 -43.09 -27.37 -56.34
N GLU A 480 -42.75 -28.29 -55.45
CA GLU A 480 -43.68 -29.26 -54.88
C GLU A 480 -43.78 -29.09 -53.37
N ASN A 481 -45.01 -29.18 -52.84
CA ASN A 481 -45.24 -29.15 -51.41
C ASN A 481 -44.86 -30.52 -50.85
N VAL A 482 -43.88 -30.56 -49.95
CA VAL A 482 -43.53 -31.78 -49.26
C VAL A 482 -44.45 -32.02 -48.07
N GLY A 483 -44.69 -33.29 -47.76
CA GLY A 483 -45.49 -33.71 -46.62
C GLY A 483 -44.83 -33.37 -45.28
N ASN A 484 -45.31 -33.99 -44.21
CA ASN A 484 -44.71 -33.82 -42.89
C ASN A 484 -43.61 -34.86 -42.66
N PHE A 485 -42.49 -34.45 -42.06
CA PHE A 485 -41.41 -35.35 -41.67
C PHE A 485 -41.22 -35.35 -40.15
N PHE A 486 -40.71 -36.47 -39.64
CA PHE A 486 -40.53 -36.68 -38.21
C PHE A 486 -39.21 -37.39 -37.94
N ALA A 487 -38.49 -36.95 -36.91
CA ALA A 487 -37.31 -37.65 -36.41
C ALA A 487 -37.31 -37.70 -34.87
N ILE A 488 -36.78 -38.78 -34.31
CA ILE A 488 -36.59 -38.94 -32.86
C ILE A 488 -35.10 -38.88 -32.58
N VAL A 489 -34.65 -37.83 -31.92
CA VAL A 489 -33.23 -37.49 -31.81
C VAL A 489 -32.83 -37.50 -30.34
N ASP A 490 -31.71 -38.13 -30.01
CA ASP A 490 -31.19 -38.07 -28.65
C ASP A 490 -30.60 -36.70 -28.29
N CYS A 491 -30.43 -36.45 -26.99
CA CYS A 491 -29.89 -35.18 -26.52
C CYS A 491 -28.47 -34.90 -27.01
N GLU A 492 -27.64 -35.92 -27.23
CA GLU A 492 -26.26 -35.71 -27.66
C GLU A 492 -26.24 -35.18 -29.10
N THR A 493 -27.01 -35.80 -29.99
CA THR A 493 -27.21 -35.34 -31.36
C THR A 493 -27.93 -33.99 -31.42
N MET A 494 -28.86 -33.70 -30.50
CA MET A 494 -29.48 -32.36 -30.39
C MET A 494 -28.51 -31.27 -29.91
N LEU A 495 -27.59 -31.60 -29.00
CA LEU A 495 -26.58 -30.65 -28.51
C LEU A 495 -25.48 -30.39 -29.56
N ASN A 496 -25.09 -31.43 -30.29
CA ASN A 496 -24.05 -31.35 -31.33
C ASN A 496 -24.59 -30.75 -32.64
N GLY A 497 -25.87 -31.00 -32.97
CA GLY A 497 -26.46 -30.66 -34.27
C GLY A 497 -25.87 -31.47 -35.42
N GLY A 498 -26.08 -30.98 -36.65
CA GLY A 498 -25.52 -31.57 -37.88
C GLY A 498 -26.29 -32.77 -38.41
N PHE A 499 -27.48 -33.06 -37.89
CA PHE A 499 -28.33 -34.15 -38.35
C PHE A 499 -29.40 -33.69 -39.37
N THR A 500 -30.00 -34.66 -40.03
CA THR A 500 -30.97 -34.52 -41.11
C THR A 500 -32.29 -35.17 -40.75
N VAL A 501 -33.39 -34.48 -41.05
CA VAL A 501 -34.76 -35.00 -41.03
C VAL A 501 -35.24 -35.13 -42.47
N ASN A 502 -35.65 -36.34 -42.85
CA ASN A 502 -36.05 -36.71 -44.20
C ASN A 502 -37.16 -37.78 -44.20
N GLU A 503 -37.55 -38.24 -45.38
CA GLU A 503 -38.55 -39.29 -45.60
C GLU A 503 -38.22 -40.58 -44.83
N LEU A 504 -36.95 -40.98 -44.78
CA LEU A 504 -36.54 -42.22 -44.10
C LEU A 504 -36.63 -42.07 -42.57
N THR A 505 -36.31 -40.90 -42.03
CA THR A 505 -36.52 -40.63 -40.58
C THR A 505 -37.99 -40.68 -40.21
N ASP A 506 -38.88 -40.19 -41.09
CA ASP A 506 -40.34 -40.28 -40.89
C ASP A 506 -40.79 -41.74 -40.92
N ILE A 507 -40.27 -42.55 -41.85
CA ILE A 507 -40.58 -43.99 -41.89
C ILE A 507 -40.16 -44.68 -40.59
N ALA A 508 -38.96 -44.39 -40.09
CA ALA A 508 -38.50 -44.95 -38.83
C ALA A 508 -39.38 -44.48 -37.66
N TYR A 509 -39.72 -43.18 -37.61
CA TYR A 509 -40.65 -42.63 -36.63
C TYR A 509 -42.01 -43.33 -36.68
N ARG A 510 -42.60 -43.53 -37.86
CA ARG A 510 -43.89 -44.21 -38.00
C ARG A 510 -43.85 -45.63 -37.45
N ASN A 511 -42.76 -46.36 -37.72
CA ASN A 511 -42.52 -47.70 -37.18
C ASN A 511 -42.42 -47.75 -35.67
N ILE A 512 -42.03 -46.66 -35.00
CA ILE A 512 -41.91 -46.61 -33.54
C ILE A 512 -42.93 -45.69 -32.87
N SER A 513 -43.81 -45.05 -33.65
CA SER A 513 -44.72 -44.01 -33.14
C SER A 513 -45.63 -44.55 -32.03
N TYR A 514 -46.03 -45.82 -32.15
CA TYR A 514 -46.77 -46.52 -31.10
C TYR A 514 -45.99 -46.66 -29.78
N MET A 515 -44.67 -46.78 -29.83
CA MET A 515 -43.82 -46.93 -28.65
C MET A 515 -43.85 -45.65 -27.82
N LEU A 516 -43.87 -44.49 -28.51
CA LEU A 516 -44.07 -43.18 -27.89
C LEU A 516 -45.45 -43.09 -27.24
N ALA A 517 -46.50 -43.60 -27.91
CA ALA A 517 -47.85 -43.67 -27.32
C ALA A 517 -47.92 -44.60 -26.10
N ALA A 518 -47.23 -45.74 -26.19
CA ALA A 518 -47.18 -46.78 -25.18
C ALA A 518 -46.24 -46.44 -24.02
N LYS A 519 -45.59 -45.27 -24.06
CA LYS A 519 -44.65 -44.78 -23.03
C LYS A 519 -43.49 -45.74 -22.79
N MET A 520 -42.98 -46.34 -23.86
CA MET A 520 -41.78 -47.19 -23.78
C MET A 520 -40.56 -46.35 -23.38
N THR A 521 -39.59 -46.99 -22.74
CA THR A 521 -38.38 -46.30 -22.28
C THR A 521 -37.53 -45.84 -23.45
N TYR A 522 -36.69 -44.82 -23.19
CA TYR A 522 -35.68 -44.35 -24.14
C TYR A 522 -34.90 -45.51 -24.78
N THR A 523 -34.38 -46.41 -23.94
CA THR A 523 -33.56 -47.55 -24.38
C THR A 523 -34.32 -48.49 -25.31
N GLU A 524 -35.61 -48.72 -25.06
CA GLU A 524 -36.43 -49.58 -25.92
C GLU A 524 -36.71 -48.92 -27.28
N ILE A 525 -37.01 -47.61 -27.27
CA ILE A 525 -37.26 -46.83 -28.49
C ILE A 525 -35.99 -46.78 -29.35
N LYS A 526 -34.84 -46.41 -28.77
CA LYS A 526 -33.55 -46.37 -29.49
C LYS A 526 -33.19 -47.73 -30.07
N ALA A 527 -33.30 -48.82 -29.29
CA ALA A 527 -33.02 -50.17 -29.80
C ALA A 527 -33.92 -50.57 -30.98
N SER A 528 -35.18 -50.09 -31.01
CA SER A 528 -36.10 -50.36 -32.13
C SER A 528 -35.78 -49.50 -33.34
N LEU A 529 -35.40 -48.24 -33.15
CA LEU A 529 -34.89 -47.36 -34.19
C LEU A 529 -33.62 -47.92 -34.83
N ASP A 530 -32.69 -48.42 -34.02
CA ASP A 530 -31.44 -49.04 -34.48
C ASP A 530 -31.73 -50.30 -35.31
N ALA A 531 -32.67 -51.13 -34.87
CA ALA A 531 -33.10 -52.31 -35.61
C ALA A 531 -33.75 -51.96 -36.96
N VAL A 532 -34.53 -50.87 -37.02
CA VAL A 532 -35.11 -50.37 -38.28
C VAL A 532 -34.00 -49.87 -39.21
N SER A 533 -33.06 -49.07 -38.70
CA SER A 533 -31.97 -48.49 -39.51
C SER A 533 -30.99 -49.56 -40.03
N ALA A 534 -30.63 -50.54 -39.19
CA ALA A 534 -29.79 -51.68 -39.59
C ALA A 534 -30.37 -52.49 -40.77
N GLY A 535 -31.71 -52.49 -40.93
CA GLY A 535 -32.39 -53.09 -42.06
C GLY A 535 -32.42 -52.22 -43.33
N LEU A 536 -32.23 -50.91 -43.20
CA LEU A 536 -32.27 -49.94 -44.30
C LEU A 536 -30.89 -49.68 -44.91
N PHE A 537 -29.82 -49.73 -44.12
CA PHE A 537 -28.46 -49.38 -44.54
C PHE A 537 -27.53 -50.60 -44.67
N ASN A 538 -26.67 -50.57 -45.69
CA ASN A 538 -25.53 -51.50 -45.83
C ASN A 538 -24.17 -50.80 -45.66
N SER A 539 -24.16 -49.48 -45.50
CA SER A 539 -22.99 -48.67 -45.20
C SER A 539 -23.22 -47.85 -43.94
N ASP A 540 -22.17 -47.82 -43.13
CA ASP A 540 -21.98 -46.91 -42.00
C ASP A 540 -21.65 -45.51 -42.55
N LEU A 541 -22.55 -44.56 -42.29
CA LEU A 541 -22.51 -43.16 -42.74
C LEU A 541 -21.88 -42.24 -41.68
N ASP A 542 -21.99 -42.54 -40.39
CA ASP A 542 -21.43 -41.73 -39.31
C ASP A 542 -20.01 -42.15 -38.89
N GLY A 543 -19.56 -43.33 -39.34
CA GLY A 543 -18.23 -43.89 -39.15
C GLY A 543 -18.04 -44.63 -37.82
N ASP A 544 -19.12 -44.94 -37.09
CA ASP A 544 -19.08 -45.57 -35.77
C ASP A 544 -18.90 -47.11 -35.81
N SER A 545 -18.82 -47.68 -37.01
CA SER A 545 -18.69 -49.10 -37.33
C SER A 545 -19.96 -49.95 -37.09
N THR A 546 -21.10 -49.32 -36.88
CA THR A 546 -22.42 -49.95 -36.81
C THR A 546 -23.37 -49.32 -37.83
N ASN A 547 -24.42 -50.06 -38.21
CA ASN A 547 -25.51 -49.50 -39.00
C ASN A 547 -26.69 -49.31 -38.04
N ASP A 548 -26.89 -48.10 -37.54
CA ASP A 548 -27.85 -47.76 -36.49
C ASP A 548 -28.64 -46.48 -36.82
N TYR A 549 -29.47 -45.98 -35.89
CA TYR A 549 -30.29 -44.79 -36.17
C TYR A 549 -29.48 -43.51 -36.42
N GLY A 550 -28.23 -43.41 -35.96
CA GLY A 550 -27.31 -42.32 -36.24
C GLY A 550 -27.05 -42.15 -37.74
N ASP A 551 -26.86 -43.25 -38.46
CA ASP A 551 -26.70 -43.24 -39.92
C ASP A 551 -27.91 -42.64 -40.64
N LEU A 552 -29.10 -42.97 -40.15
CA LEU A 552 -30.35 -42.48 -40.71
C LEU A 552 -30.50 -40.97 -40.50
N LEU A 553 -30.00 -40.47 -39.36
CA LEU A 553 -29.92 -39.05 -39.06
C LEU A 553 -28.83 -38.32 -39.86
N LEU A 554 -27.88 -39.02 -40.49
CA LEU A 554 -26.91 -38.42 -41.43
C LEU A 554 -27.25 -38.68 -42.90
N PHE A 555 -28.33 -39.40 -43.17
CA PHE A 555 -28.68 -39.77 -44.54
C PHE A 555 -29.08 -38.56 -45.38
N ASP A 556 -28.28 -38.30 -46.41
CA ASP A 556 -28.63 -37.41 -47.51
C ASP A 556 -29.10 -38.25 -48.73
N PRO A 557 -30.36 -38.13 -49.17
CA PRO A 557 -30.88 -38.89 -50.30
C PRO A 557 -30.17 -38.61 -51.62
N TYR A 558 -29.49 -37.47 -51.78
CA TYR A 558 -28.77 -37.11 -53.00
C TYR A 558 -27.35 -37.64 -53.02
N ASN A 559 -26.67 -37.64 -51.87
CA ASN A 559 -25.25 -37.96 -51.78
C ASN A 559 -24.97 -39.38 -51.26
N ASN A 560 -25.88 -39.96 -50.47
CA ASN A 560 -25.63 -41.21 -49.75
C ASN A 560 -26.55 -42.37 -50.17
N ILE A 561 -27.27 -42.24 -51.29
CA ILE A 561 -28.16 -43.28 -51.84
C ILE A 561 -27.50 -44.67 -51.99
N SER A 562 -26.21 -44.71 -52.33
CA SER A 562 -25.47 -45.97 -52.52
C SER A 562 -25.30 -46.76 -51.22
N GLY A 563 -25.57 -46.15 -50.07
CA GLY A 563 -25.48 -46.75 -48.75
C GLY A 563 -26.69 -47.54 -48.30
N LEU A 564 -27.78 -47.54 -49.08
CA LEU A 564 -28.99 -48.31 -48.77
C LEU A 564 -28.80 -49.79 -49.10
N ALA A 565 -29.25 -50.67 -48.20
CA ALA A 565 -29.27 -52.13 -48.39
C ALA A 565 -30.30 -52.57 -49.45
N ILE A 566 -31.27 -51.71 -49.76
CA ILE A 566 -32.34 -51.91 -50.74
C ILE A 566 -32.05 -51.09 -52.00
N GLY A 567 -31.91 -51.75 -53.15
CA GLY A 567 -31.45 -51.13 -54.41
C GLY A 567 -32.38 -50.10 -55.05
N SER A 568 -33.59 -49.91 -54.52
CA SER A 568 -34.50 -48.81 -54.86
C SER A 568 -35.66 -48.74 -53.86
N VAL A 569 -36.01 -47.54 -53.39
CA VAL A 569 -37.30 -47.26 -52.75
C VAL A 569 -38.06 -46.30 -53.65
N ILE A 570 -39.27 -46.64 -54.06
CA ILE A 570 -40.13 -45.75 -54.86
C ILE A 570 -41.22 -45.22 -53.94
N PHE A 571 -41.27 -43.90 -53.78
CA PHE A 571 -42.36 -43.21 -53.10
C PHE A 571 -43.37 -42.71 -54.14
N THR A 572 -44.66 -42.87 -53.90
CA THR A 572 -45.71 -42.24 -54.72
C THR A 572 -46.80 -41.72 -53.80
N ASP A 573 -46.92 -40.40 -53.69
CA ASP A 573 -48.10 -39.76 -53.12
C ASP A 573 -49.20 -39.67 -54.17
N TYR A 574 -50.40 -40.13 -53.82
CA TYR A 574 -51.58 -40.01 -54.67
C TYR A 574 -52.16 -38.60 -54.56
N SER A 575 -51.87 -37.73 -55.53
CA SER A 575 -52.75 -36.60 -55.85
C SER A 575 -53.49 -36.91 -57.16
N THR A 576 -54.81 -37.08 -57.10
CA THR A 576 -55.64 -37.28 -58.30
C THR A 576 -56.22 -35.94 -58.75
N TYR A 577 -55.84 -35.49 -59.95
CA TYR A 577 -56.65 -34.52 -60.72
C TYR A 577 -57.48 -35.25 -61.78
N LEU A 578 -58.73 -34.81 -61.95
CA LEU A 578 -59.61 -35.26 -63.03
C LEU A 578 -59.38 -34.38 -64.26
N ILE A 579 -58.79 -34.96 -65.32
CA ILE A 579 -58.88 -34.40 -66.67
C ILE A 579 -59.53 -35.48 -67.56
N ASP A 580 -60.65 -35.13 -68.19
CA ASP A 580 -61.37 -35.94 -69.20
C ASP A 580 -61.67 -37.41 -68.84
N ASN A 581 -62.08 -37.68 -67.59
CA ASN A 581 -62.60 -38.97 -67.13
C ASN A 581 -61.71 -40.20 -67.44
N ALA A 582 -60.39 -39.99 -67.60
CA ALA A 582 -59.40 -41.04 -67.75
C ALA A 582 -58.31 -40.89 -66.68
N LEU A 583 -58.07 -41.95 -65.92
CA LEU A 583 -56.97 -42.06 -64.96
C LEU A 583 -55.64 -42.11 -65.71
N TYR A 584 -54.90 -41.00 -65.72
CA TYR A 584 -53.53 -40.94 -66.22
C TYR A 584 -52.56 -40.87 -65.03
N PRO A 585 -51.76 -41.91 -64.75
CA PRO A 585 -50.64 -41.81 -63.82
C PRO A 585 -49.44 -41.16 -64.53
N TYR A 586 -48.92 -40.05 -64.00
CA TYR A 586 -47.65 -39.46 -64.44
C TYR A 586 -46.80 -39.04 -63.22
N TYR A 587 -45.71 -39.82 -63.00
CA TYR A 587 -44.33 -39.58 -62.47
C TYR A 587 -44.02 -38.54 -61.38
N TYR A 588 -42.94 -38.57 -60.57
CA TYR A 588 -41.76 -39.41 -60.25
C TYR A 588 -41.24 -38.91 -58.87
N THR A 589 -40.68 -39.75 -57.99
CA THR A 589 -39.57 -39.35 -57.09
C THR A 589 -38.49 -40.44 -57.14
N PHE A 590 -37.25 -40.04 -57.40
CA PHE A 590 -36.14 -40.92 -57.77
C PHE A 590 -35.38 -41.46 -56.53
N LEU A 591 -35.27 -42.78 -56.40
CA LEU A 591 -34.04 -43.46 -55.96
C LEU A 591 -33.76 -44.53 -57.03
N ASN A 592 -32.82 -44.28 -57.96
CA ASN A 592 -32.54 -45.21 -59.05
C ASN A 592 -31.03 -45.42 -59.23
N THR A 593 -30.57 -46.68 -59.17
CA THR A 593 -29.63 -47.18 -60.18
C THR A 593 -29.97 -48.60 -60.66
N ASN A 594 -30.64 -48.67 -61.82
CA ASN A 594 -30.70 -49.76 -62.79
C ASN A 594 -31.35 -51.11 -62.40
N LYS A 595 -32.62 -51.25 -62.85
CA LYS A 595 -33.17 -52.40 -63.59
C LYS A 595 -33.22 -53.78 -62.90
N VAL A 596 -34.26 -54.03 -62.10
CA VAL A 596 -34.83 -55.38 -61.91
C VAL A 596 -36.36 -55.33 -62.02
N GLY A 597 -36.94 -56.37 -62.61
CA GLY A 597 -38.25 -56.40 -63.25
C GLY A 597 -39.47 -56.05 -62.39
N SER A 598 -40.41 -55.41 -63.06
CA SER A 598 -41.75 -55.08 -62.61
C SER A 598 -42.56 -56.31 -62.17
N THR A 599 -42.50 -56.67 -60.89
CA THR A 599 -43.55 -57.44 -60.19
C THR A 599 -43.44 -57.17 -58.68
N GLN A 600 -44.56 -56.78 -58.06
CA GLN A 600 -44.79 -56.62 -56.62
C GLN A 600 -44.10 -55.44 -55.92
N LEU A 601 -44.90 -54.40 -55.66
CA LEU A 601 -44.95 -53.55 -54.44
C LEU A 601 -45.89 -52.36 -54.74
N LYS A 602 -47.09 -52.69 -55.23
CA LYS A 602 -48.25 -51.81 -55.24
C LYS A 602 -49.16 -52.36 -54.17
N ASP A 603 -49.15 -51.69 -53.02
CA ASP A 603 -50.25 -51.55 -52.06
C ASP A 603 -49.67 -51.31 -50.65
N HIS A 604 -49.77 -50.05 -50.22
CA HIS A 604 -49.88 -49.58 -48.83
C HIS A 604 -48.74 -49.88 -47.82
N PHE A 605 -47.88 -48.89 -47.57
CA PHE A 605 -47.33 -48.70 -46.21
C PHE A 605 -48.39 -47.99 -45.35
N SER A 606 -49.35 -48.78 -44.89
CA SER A 606 -50.07 -48.52 -43.65
C SER A 606 -49.59 -49.62 -42.71
N ALA A 607 -48.73 -49.25 -41.75
CA ALA A 607 -48.16 -50.07 -40.69
C ALA A 607 -47.84 -51.54 -40.96
N MET A 608 -46.59 -51.85 -41.32
CA MET A 608 -46.06 -53.20 -41.12
C MET A 608 -45.41 -53.30 -39.74
N THR A 609 -46.15 -53.77 -38.74
CA THR A 609 -45.52 -54.30 -37.52
C THR A 609 -45.35 -55.81 -37.67
N ILE A 610 -44.15 -56.31 -37.36
CA ILE A 610 -43.86 -57.73 -37.18
C ILE A 610 -43.85 -58.02 -35.69
N SER A 611 -44.78 -58.84 -35.21
CA SER A 611 -44.72 -59.40 -33.86
C SER A 611 -44.60 -60.91 -33.98
N GLY A 612 -43.40 -61.44 -33.71
CA GLY A 612 -43.09 -62.85 -33.96
C GLY A 612 -43.24 -63.24 -35.43
N SER A 613 -44.02 -64.29 -35.72
CA SER A 613 -44.26 -64.80 -37.08
C SER A 613 -45.47 -64.18 -37.78
N THR A 614 -45.95 -63.00 -37.36
CA THR A 614 -47.18 -62.40 -37.89
C THR A 614 -46.98 -60.95 -38.35
N LEU A 615 -47.47 -60.64 -39.56
CA LEU A 615 -47.46 -59.35 -40.26
C LEU A 615 -48.88 -58.77 -40.28
N PHE A 616 -49.03 -57.46 -40.13
CA PHE A 616 -50.30 -56.74 -40.19
C PHE A 616 -50.30 -55.80 -41.41
N GLY A 617 -51.42 -55.66 -42.15
CA GLY A 617 -51.51 -54.80 -43.35
C GLY A 617 -52.95 -54.37 -43.68
N PHE A 618 -53.13 -53.36 -44.55
CA PHE A 618 -54.46 -52.82 -44.88
C PHE A 618 -54.88 -53.07 -46.34
N THR A 619 -56.18 -53.32 -46.56
CA THR A 619 -56.74 -53.42 -47.92
C THR A 619 -57.05 -52.04 -48.52
N THR A 620 -57.24 -51.97 -49.83
CA THR A 620 -57.62 -50.78 -50.61
C THR A 620 -58.94 -50.12 -50.16
N GLY A 621 -59.66 -50.72 -49.19
CA GLY A 621 -60.86 -50.18 -48.54
C GLY A 621 -60.69 -49.74 -47.08
N GLY A 622 -59.47 -49.76 -46.52
CA GLY A 622 -59.18 -49.29 -45.15
C GLY A 622 -59.41 -50.31 -44.03
N PHE A 623 -59.37 -51.62 -44.35
CA PHE A 623 -59.54 -52.71 -43.39
C PHE A 623 -58.20 -53.35 -43.00
N LEU A 624 -57.96 -53.60 -41.71
CA LEU A 624 -56.76 -54.27 -41.21
C LEU A 624 -56.84 -55.80 -41.36
N GLU A 625 -55.80 -56.42 -41.91
CA GLU A 625 -55.59 -57.87 -42.11
C GLU A 625 -54.27 -58.35 -41.48
N THR A 626 -54.17 -59.65 -41.20
CA THR A 626 -52.97 -60.31 -40.63
C THR A 626 -52.47 -61.47 -41.48
N TYR A 627 -51.15 -61.65 -41.60
CA TYR A 627 -50.45 -62.63 -42.43
C TYR A 627 -49.36 -63.37 -41.65
N ASN A 628 -49.09 -64.65 -41.93
CA ASN A 628 -47.94 -65.36 -41.35
C ASN A 628 -46.71 -65.12 -42.23
N VAL A 629 -45.58 -64.73 -41.64
CA VAL A 629 -44.35 -64.43 -42.42
C VAL A 629 -43.77 -65.69 -43.11
N SER A 630 -44.20 -66.90 -42.72
CA SER A 630 -43.78 -68.15 -43.36
C SER A 630 -44.64 -68.61 -44.55
N ASP A 631 -45.79 -67.96 -44.80
CA ASP A 631 -46.63 -68.18 -46.00
C ASP A 631 -47.43 -66.91 -46.31
N MET A 632 -46.95 -66.11 -47.27
CA MET A 632 -47.51 -64.81 -47.64
C MET A 632 -48.69 -64.90 -48.63
N THR A 633 -49.26 -66.08 -48.86
CA THR A 633 -50.27 -66.26 -49.95
C THR A 633 -51.73 -66.23 -49.48
N ALA A 634 -51.99 -66.22 -48.16
CA ALA A 634 -53.35 -66.06 -47.61
C ALA A 634 -53.33 -65.44 -46.18
N PRO A 635 -54.27 -64.53 -45.84
CA PRO A 635 -54.39 -63.97 -44.49
C PRO A 635 -54.80 -65.05 -43.46
N ILE A 636 -54.31 -64.92 -42.23
CA ILE A 636 -54.67 -65.83 -41.12
C ILE A 636 -55.98 -65.34 -40.48
N ASP A 637 -56.99 -66.21 -40.45
CA ASP A 637 -58.28 -65.96 -39.79
C ASP A 637 -58.20 -66.29 -38.29
N TYR A 638 -58.29 -65.24 -37.45
CA TYR A 638 -58.40 -65.37 -36.00
C TYR A 638 -59.73 -64.86 -35.43
N GLY A 639 -60.71 -64.52 -36.28
CA GLY A 639 -62.00 -64.04 -35.83
C GLY A 639 -62.01 -62.60 -35.29
N THR A 640 -62.40 -61.67 -36.19
CA THR A 640 -63.40 -60.59 -36.01
C THR A 640 -62.90 -59.14 -35.70
N ASN A 641 -63.18 -58.24 -36.66
CA ASN A 641 -62.33 -57.17 -37.25
C ASN A 641 -62.23 -55.77 -36.50
N LEU A 642 -61.76 -54.65 -37.18
CA LEU A 642 -62.00 -53.18 -36.93
C LEU A 642 -62.23 -52.30 -38.21
N TYR A 643 -62.97 -51.16 -38.17
CA TYR A 643 -63.26 -50.25 -39.33
C TYR A 643 -62.58 -48.86 -39.21
N PHE A 644 -61.74 -48.46 -40.17
CA PHE A 644 -61.05 -47.16 -40.19
C PHE A 644 -61.18 -46.46 -41.56
N GLY A 645 -62.37 -45.93 -41.85
CA GLY A 645 -62.74 -45.54 -43.22
C GLY A 645 -62.99 -44.07 -43.53
N GLN A 646 -62.95 -43.12 -42.57
CA GLN A 646 -63.18 -41.70 -42.91
C GLN A 646 -62.35 -40.71 -42.09
N SER A 647 -61.57 -39.91 -42.83
CA SER A 647 -60.90 -38.65 -42.49
C SER A 647 -59.98 -38.63 -41.27
N GLY A 648 -58.68 -38.52 -41.55
CA GLY A 648 -57.66 -38.05 -40.60
C GLY A 648 -56.69 -39.13 -40.12
N ILE A 649 -57.10 -40.40 -40.15
CA ILE A 649 -56.26 -41.53 -39.74
C ILE A 649 -55.29 -41.92 -40.86
N SER A 650 -53.99 -41.78 -40.63
CA SER A 650 -52.93 -42.04 -41.62
C SER A 650 -52.12 -43.31 -41.36
N ASP A 651 -52.08 -43.82 -40.12
CA ASP A 651 -51.28 -44.99 -39.75
C ASP A 651 -51.83 -45.73 -38.52
N ILE A 652 -51.60 -47.05 -38.36
CA ILE A 652 -52.14 -47.88 -37.25
C ILE A 652 -51.16 -48.98 -36.80
N ALA A 653 -50.67 -48.96 -35.57
CA ALA A 653 -49.84 -50.02 -34.99
C ALA A 653 -50.55 -50.77 -33.84
N ALA A 654 -50.30 -52.07 -33.72
CA ALA A 654 -50.94 -52.93 -32.71
C ALA A 654 -49.91 -53.43 -31.67
N VAL A 655 -50.15 -53.16 -30.39
CA VAL A 655 -49.33 -53.69 -29.29
C VAL A 655 -50.23 -54.19 -28.15
N GLY A 656 -50.16 -55.50 -27.89
CA GLY A 656 -51.04 -56.14 -26.91
C GLY A 656 -52.50 -55.95 -27.28
N ASN A 657 -53.29 -55.38 -26.37
CA ASN A 657 -54.72 -55.11 -26.56
C ASN A 657 -55.02 -53.68 -27.04
N TYR A 658 -54.03 -52.93 -27.53
CA TYR A 658 -54.20 -51.54 -27.93
C TYR A 658 -53.80 -51.33 -29.39
N LEU A 659 -54.59 -50.53 -30.10
CA LEU A 659 -54.25 -49.97 -31.40
C LEU A 659 -53.84 -48.51 -31.23
N TYR A 660 -52.77 -48.11 -31.89
CA TYR A 660 -52.24 -46.76 -31.86
C TYR A 660 -52.31 -46.19 -33.26
N THR A 661 -52.87 -45.01 -33.44
CA THR A 661 -53.12 -44.43 -34.75
C THR A 661 -52.83 -42.94 -34.82
N LEU A 662 -52.31 -42.46 -35.94
CA LEU A 662 -52.11 -41.03 -36.16
C LEU A 662 -53.36 -40.42 -36.79
N ASN A 663 -54.00 -39.49 -36.09
CA ASN A 663 -55.08 -38.66 -36.61
C ASN A 663 -54.56 -37.23 -36.85
N GLY A 664 -54.20 -36.92 -38.09
CA GLY A 664 -53.42 -35.71 -38.40
C GLY A 664 -52.05 -35.76 -37.74
N SER A 665 -51.74 -34.79 -36.87
CA SER A 665 -50.49 -34.72 -36.09
C SER A 665 -50.60 -35.31 -34.68
N SER A 666 -51.77 -35.86 -34.31
CA SER A 666 -52.01 -36.38 -32.96
C SER A 666 -52.01 -37.90 -32.94
N LEU A 667 -51.23 -38.47 -32.03
CA LEU A 667 -51.20 -39.90 -31.74
C LEU A 667 -52.39 -40.28 -30.85
N VAL A 668 -53.21 -41.20 -31.33
CA VAL A 668 -54.47 -41.63 -30.72
C VAL A 668 -54.38 -43.10 -30.34
N THR A 669 -54.65 -43.40 -29.07
CA THR A 669 -54.69 -44.78 -28.56
C THR A 669 -56.12 -45.28 -28.47
N VAL A 670 -56.37 -46.48 -28.98
CA VAL A 670 -57.65 -47.18 -28.96
C VAL A 670 -57.46 -48.50 -28.22
N ASP A 671 -58.09 -48.64 -27.05
CA ASP A 671 -58.14 -49.90 -26.32
C ASP A 671 -59.12 -50.87 -27.00
N VAL A 672 -58.59 -51.97 -27.53
CA VAL A 672 -59.35 -53.02 -28.21
C VAL A 672 -59.56 -54.27 -27.35
N SER A 673 -59.21 -54.22 -26.05
CA SER A 673 -59.34 -55.34 -25.10
C SER A 673 -60.77 -55.91 -24.99
N ASN A 674 -61.79 -55.14 -25.35
CA ASN A 674 -63.21 -55.55 -25.35
C ASN A 674 -63.87 -55.56 -26.75
N VAL A 675 -63.09 -55.48 -27.83
CA VAL A 675 -63.63 -55.50 -29.20
C VAL A 675 -63.82 -56.95 -29.62
N ALA A 676 -65.08 -57.33 -29.85
CA ALA A 676 -65.47 -58.72 -30.08
C ALA A 676 -65.91 -59.05 -31.51
N ASN A 677 -66.01 -58.08 -32.45
CA ASN A 677 -66.09 -58.26 -33.93
C ASN A 677 -66.12 -56.90 -34.71
N ILE A 678 -65.60 -56.85 -35.95
CA ILE A 678 -66.08 -56.03 -37.11
C ILE A 678 -66.35 -56.95 -38.32
N SER A 679 -67.15 -56.47 -39.27
CA SER A 679 -67.72 -57.21 -40.40
C SER A 679 -67.34 -56.65 -41.78
N ASN A 680 -67.80 -57.35 -42.83
CA ASN A 680 -67.68 -57.09 -44.28
C ASN A 680 -69.10 -57.08 -44.89
N ASP A 681 -69.33 -56.37 -45.99
CA ASP A 681 -70.39 -56.72 -46.94
C ASP A 681 -69.92 -56.56 -48.40
N THR A 682 -70.26 -57.56 -49.22
CA THR A 682 -69.71 -57.84 -50.55
C THR A 682 -70.67 -57.43 -51.67
N TYR A 683 -70.14 -56.97 -52.83
CA TYR A 683 -70.68 -57.31 -54.17
C TYR A 683 -69.54 -57.37 -55.21
N SER A 684 -69.11 -58.62 -55.52
CA SER A 684 -68.81 -59.28 -56.82
C SER A 684 -68.44 -58.45 -58.08
N SER A 685 -67.67 -58.90 -59.09
CA SER A 685 -66.74 -60.01 -59.40
C SER A 685 -66.53 -59.99 -60.94
N TYR A 686 -65.32 -60.22 -61.46
CA TYR A 686 -65.11 -60.91 -62.76
C TYR A 686 -63.85 -61.78 -62.68
N TYR A 687 -63.99 -63.07 -63.01
CA TYR A 687 -62.95 -64.11 -63.11
C TYR A 687 -62.59 -64.42 -64.57
N PHE A 688 -61.41 -65.03 -64.80
CA PHE A 688 -61.05 -66.22 -65.66
C PHE A 688 -59.52 -66.17 -65.96
N SER A 689 -58.62 -66.97 -65.35
CA SER A 689 -58.16 -68.38 -65.59
C SER A 689 -57.61 -68.64 -67.02
N ASN A 690 -56.55 -69.41 -67.36
CA ASN A 690 -55.68 -70.47 -66.79
C ASN A 690 -54.39 -70.49 -67.66
N THR A 691 -53.18 -70.86 -67.21
CA THR A 691 -52.69 -72.26 -67.13
C THR A 691 -51.48 -72.42 -66.23
N ALA A 692 -51.45 -73.55 -65.50
CA ALA A 692 -50.28 -74.13 -64.88
C ALA A 692 -49.48 -74.99 -65.90
N SER A 693 -48.18 -74.74 -65.99
CA SER A 693 -47.07 -75.63 -66.39
C SER A 693 -45.80 -74.78 -66.14
N ASP A 694 -44.87 -75.06 -65.26
CA ASP A 694 -44.42 -76.33 -64.69
C ASP A 694 -44.00 -76.15 -63.23
N MET A 695 -44.19 -77.25 -62.49
CA MET A 695 -43.60 -77.50 -61.19
C MET A 695 -42.09 -77.78 -61.29
N ALA A 696 -41.43 -77.62 -60.15
CA ALA A 696 -40.26 -78.37 -59.65
C ALA A 696 -38.86 -77.71 -59.78
N VAL A 697 -38.34 -77.23 -58.64
CA VAL A 697 -37.24 -77.86 -57.84
C VAL A 697 -36.40 -78.86 -58.67
N ASP A 698 -35.11 -78.68 -58.95
CA ASP A 698 -33.92 -78.58 -58.06
C ASP A 698 -32.64 -78.58 -58.97
N PRO A 699 -31.42 -78.85 -58.46
CA PRO A 699 -30.35 -77.99 -57.94
C PRO A 699 -29.18 -77.79 -58.95
N ASP A 700 -28.26 -76.90 -58.60
CA ASP A 700 -26.95 -76.64 -59.22
C ASP A 700 -26.93 -75.95 -60.61
N SER A 701 -26.95 -74.60 -60.58
CA SER A 701 -26.11 -73.75 -61.45
C SER A 701 -25.86 -72.39 -60.82
#